data_AF-A0A926TG61-F1
#
_entry.id   AF-A0A926TG61-F1
#
_cell.length_a   1.000
_cell.length_b   1.000
_cell.length_c   1.000
_cell.angle_alpha   90.00
_cell.angle_beta   90.00
_cell.angle_gamma   90.00
#
_symmetry.space_group_name_H-M   'P 1'
#
loop_
_entity.id
_entity.type
_entity.pdbx_description
1 polymer ?
#
loop_
_entity_poly.entity_id
_entity_poly.type
_entity_poly.pdbx_seq_one_letter_code
_entity_poly.pdbx_strand_id
1 'polypeptide(L)'
;MSLQNSSENTPEWALERIRAAKEQNLRKLDLNYHVNTTGQKLSQIPVELFELKQLEVLDLSNNQIAEISADIKQLQNLSILNLFGNQISEISVAIGQLQSLIGLHLAYNQITEIPAVIGQLQSLSRLNLSGNQITEIPAVIGQLQNLLKLNLSNNQITEIPAVIGQLQNLLKLNLSNNLISKIPVSIGQLRSLLELNLSYNQITEIPTELEQLKKVSELNLSRNQITKVRVTVEQLKNLSKLDLSFNPLEDLPLEIAERGIKAIRSYFSQEETEGVDHLYEAKLLILGEPGAGKTTLAKKIQDSNYQLQDEDSTQGIDVIQYYFPYNNHTFRINLWDFGGQEIYHSTHQFFLTKRSLYALVADTRKEDTDFHYWLNIVELLSDNSPLLIVKNEKHDRHRELDEAALRGQFTNLQRTLATNLATGRGLPELLKEIQHQIVHLPHIGTALPKTWVRVRTALETETREHISLEEYLEICKANGFKTRQDALQLSGYLHDLGVCLHFQDDPLLKRSVVLKPQWGTDAVYKVLDNKTVERNFGRFNRRDLVAIWKHPSYLQMQDELLQIMVKFRLCYQIPHTDDYIAPQLLSVSPPAYEWDDRQNLLLRFTYEFMPKGILTQLIVAMHRSILDQTAVWRSGVILVDGETKAEVIETYNRREIRVRVAGRDKKRWLDIVTHELDKIHASYKRLKYQKLIPCNCSTCKPQQNPHFYDFEVLRRFIDDRQPHIQCQRSYEMVNVVSLIEDVTSDRAKWLRPRDDRYSTSAKIASEKAVFISYAWGKDGEEREEIVNQLCRSFEQRGIKIVRDKETLKFKESIRDFMQQIGHGYCVICIISDKYLKSRNCMFELVQIAEHGEFNDRIFPIVLPDSKIYDPVDCADYILHWEEECRKLEAKLKQITSSANLPRLQRDRNLYEQIRGTIDGLVDILQDMNTLTPEMHLQSEFEQLFDAVMQKLED
;
A
#
# COMPACT_ATOMS: atom_id res chain seq x y z
N MET A 1 -8.11 -10.73 -58.45
CA MET A 1 -7.67 -9.35 -58.70
C MET A 1 -8.02 -8.53 -57.46
N SER A 2 -7.20 -8.65 -56.39
CA SER A 2 -7.44 -8.00 -55.08
C SER A 2 -6.24 -8.18 -54.13
N LEU A 3 -5.01 -8.04 -54.65
CA LEU A 3 -3.77 -8.13 -53.86
C LEU A 3 -2.98 -6.81 -53.81
N GLN A 4 -3.59 -5.67 -54.20
CA GLN A 4 -2.88 -4.39 -54.33
C GLN A 4 -3.28 -3.31 -53.31
N ASN A 5 -4.15 -3.58 -52.34
CA ASN A 5 -4.59 -2.55 -51.37
C ASN A 5 -4.11 -2.74 -49.92
N SER A 6 -3.29 -3.75 -49.59
CA SER A 6 -2.87 -4.00 -48.19
C SER A 6 -1.59 -3.26 -47.76
N SER A 7 -0.75 -2.84 -48.70
CA SER A 7 0.50 -2.13 -48.39
C SER A 7 0.32 -0.63 -48.08
N GLU A 8 -0.86 -0.04 -48.35
CA GLU A 8 -1.09 1.40 -48.16
C GLU A 8 -1.31 1.83 -46.70
N ASN A 9 -1.51 0.89 -45.76
CA ASN A 9 -1.81 1.20 -44.35
C ASN A 9 -0.73 0.80 -43.34
N THR A 10 0.39 0.19 -43.77
CA THR A 10 1.50 -0.10 -42.85
C THR A 10 2.39 1.15 -42.69
N PRO A 11 2.60 1.66 -41.46
CA PRO A 11 3.48 2.80 -41.21
C PRO A 11 4.92 2.54 -41.70
N GLU A 12 5.54 3.54 -42.33
CA GLU A 12 6.88 3.39 -42.94
C GLU A 12 7.94 2.95 -41.93
N TRP A 13 7.87 3.42 -40.68
CA TRP A 13 8.82 3.00 -39.63
C TRP A 13 8.81 1.49 -39.39
N ALA A 14 7.64 0.86 -39.52
CA ALA A 14 7.49 -0.59 -39.35
C ALA A 14 8.02 -1.33 -40.57
N LEU A 15 7.74 -0.82 -41.78
CA LEU A 15 8.32 -1.34 -43.02
C LEU A 15 9.85 -1.26 -43.02
N GLU A 16 10.43 -0.15 -42.55
CA GLU A 16 11.89 0.02 -42.41
C GLU A 16 12.48 -1.01 -41.46
N ARG A 17 11.86 -1.23 -40.30
CA ARG A 17 12.32 -2.27 -39.35
C ARG A 17 12.19 -3.68 -39.91
N ILE A 18 11.12 -3.99 -40.65
CA ILE A 18 10.93 -5.27 -41.31
C ILE A 18 11.99 -5.47 -42.40
N ARG A 19 12.26 -4.46 -43.23
CA ARG A 19 13.31 -4.49 -44.26
C ARG A 19 14.69 -4.70 -43.62
N ALA A 20 15.02 -3.93 -42.58
CA ALA A 20 16.28 -4.08 -41.85
C ALA A 20 16.42 -5.47 -41.21
N ALA A 21 15.33 -6.01 -40.65
CA ALA A 21 15.32 -7.36 -40.10
C ALA A 21 15.53 -8.44 -41.17
N LYS A 22 14.99 -8.22 -42.38
CA LYS A 22 15.23 -9.08 -43.55
C LYS A 22 16.69 -9.06 -43.97
N GLU A 23 17.26 -7.87 -44.15
CA GLU A 23 18.65 -7.67 -44.59
C GLU A 23 19.66 -8.24 -43.59
N GLN A 24 19.41 -8.06 -42.30
CA GLN A 24 20.28 -8.53 -41.22
C GLN A 24 19.96 -9.97 -40.77
N ASN A 25 18.97 -10.61 -41.39
CA ASN A 25 18.51 -11.97 -41.06
C ASN A 25 18.24 -12.15 -39.55
N LEU A 26 17.54 -11.18 -38.94
CA LEU A 26 17.29 -11.16 -37.50
C LEU A 26 16.35 -12.29 -37.10
N ARG A 27 16.61 -12.88 -35.92
CA ARG A 27 15.73 -13.87 -35.28
C ARG A 27 14.76 -13.23 -34.28
N LYS A 28 14.96 -11.97 -33.92
CA LYS A 28 14.08 -11.21 -33.03
C LYS A 28 13.68 -9.93 -33.73
N LEU A 29 12.38 -9.65 -33.75
CA LEU A 29 11.84 -8.42 -34.32
C LEU A 29 10.94 -7.76 -33.29
N ASP A 30 11.26 -6.50 -33.00
CA ASP A 30 10.49 -5.64 -32.12
C ASP A 30 9.79 -4.54 -32.92
N LEU A 31 8.48 -4.66 -33.03
CA LEU A 31 7.54 -3.70 -33.58
C LEU A 31 6.54 -3.22 -32.53
N ASN A 32 6.94 -3.28 -31.25
CA ASN A 32 6.17 -2.65 -30.20
C ASN A 32 6.02 -1.14 -30.45
N TYR A 33 4.92 -0.59 -29.96
CA TYR A 33 4.71 0.84 -30.02
C TYR A 33 4.97 1.48 -28.66
N HIS A 34 6.01 2.31 -28.59
CA HIS A 34 6.31 3.13 -27.42
C HIS A 34 5.77 4.55 -27.56
N VAL A 35 5.53 5.22 -26.44
CA VAL A 35 5.07 6.63 -26.39
C VAL A 35 6.05 7.59 -27.09
N ASN A 36 7.33 7.21 -27.23
CA ASN A 36 8.35 8.01 -27.90
C ASN A 36 8.53 7.67 -29.40
N THR A 37 7.71 6.79 -29.96
CA THR A 37 7.73 6.46 -31.40
C THR A 37 6.91 7.51 -32.12
N THR A 38 7.51 8.27 -33.03
CA THR A 38 6.84 9.36 -33.78
C THR A 38 5.97 8.87 -34.94
N GLY A 39 5.73 7.56 -35.05
CA GLY A 39 4.99 6.93 -36.14
C GLY A 39 3.54 6.62 -35.78
N GLN A 40 2.73 6.20 -36.76
CA GLN A 40 1.38 5.68 -36.49
C GLN A 40 1.46 4.25 -35.89
N LYS A 41 0.49 3.86 -35.06
CA LYS A 41 0.37 2.49 -34.52
C LYS A 41 0.00 1.51 -35.64
N LEU A 42 0.39 0.24 -35.49
CA LEU A 42 -0.07 -0.82 -36.39
C LEU A 42 -1.54 -1.14 -36.10
N SER A 43 -2.41 -1.02 -37.11
CA SER A 43 -3.81 -1.46 -37.05
C SER A 43 -3.99 -2.92 -37.49
N GLN A 44 -3.00 -3.48 -38.19
CA GLN A 44 -2.94 -4.86 -38.67
C GLN A 44 -1.50 -5.37 -38.62
N ILE A 45 -1.31 -6.68 -38.65
CA ILE A 45 0.02 -7.29 -38.79
C ILE A 45 0.49 -7.10 -40.25
N PRO A 46 1.63 -6.43 -40.50
CA PRO A 46 2.10 -6.18 -41.87
C PRO A 46 2.34 -7.48 -42.64
N VAL A 47 1.87 -7.56 -43.89
CA VAL A 47 1.98 -8.78 -44.71
C VAL A 47 3.43 -9.13 -45.03
N GLU A 48 4.29 -8.12 -45.15
CA GLU A 48 5.72 -8.27 -45.41
C GLU A 48 6.45 -8.99 -44.26
N LEU A 49 5.88 -8.97 -43.05
CA LEU A 49 6.43 -9.63 -41.89
C LEU A 49 6.47 -11.17 -42.07
N PHE A 50 5.48 -11.72 -42.78
CA PHE A 50 5.35 -13.17 -42.97
C PHE A 50 6.45 -13.78 -43.87
N GLU A 51 7.22 -12.93 -44.57
CA GLU A 51 8.40 -13.37 -45.31
C GLU A 51 9.60 -13.72 -44.40
N LEU A 52 9.62 -13.21 -43.16
CA LEU A 52 10.71 -13.39 -42.20
C LEU A 52 10.62 -14.72 -41.44
N LYS A 53 10.65 -15.83 -42.18
CA LYS A 53 10.43 -17.20 -41.65
C LYS A 53 11.47 -17.65 -40.60
N GLN A 54 12.59 -16.95 -40.49
CA GLN A 54 13.63 -17.20 -39.48
C GLN A 54 13.30 -16.65 -38.08
N LEU A 55 12.23 -15.85 -37.93
CA LEU A 55 11.91 -15.21 -36.66
C LEU A 55 11.59 -16.23 -35.57
N GLU A 56 12.25 -16.06 -34.43
CA GLU A 56 12.07 -16.79 -33.18
C GLU A 56 11.31 -15.96 -32.14
N VAL A 57 11.45 -14.62 -32.16
CA VAL A 57 10.74 -13.72 -31.24
C VAL A 57 10.12 -12.58 -32.03
N LEU A 58 8.83 -12.34 -31.82
CA LEU A 58 8.10 -11.25 -32.43
C LEU A 58 7.35 -10.47 -31.35
N ASP A 59 7.65 -9.19 -31.23
CA ASP A 59 6.91 -8.26 -30.39
C ASP A 59 6.12 -7.27 -31.25
N LEU A 60 4.81 -7.28 -31.08
CA LEU A 60 3.82 -6.42 -31.73
C LEU A 60 2.98 -5.68 -30.67
N SER A 61 3.47 -5.58 -29.43
CA SER A 61 2.71 -5.05 -28.31
C SER A 61 2.43 -3.54 -28.41
N ASN A 62 1.38 -3.10 -27.70
CA ASN A 62 0.95 -1.71 -27.55
C ASN A 62 0.48 -1.01 -28.84
N ASN A 63 0.12 -1.77 -29.87
CA ASN A 63 -0.40 -1.30 -31.14
C ASN A 63 -1.96 -1.15 -31.12
N GLN A 64 -2.59 -1.21 -32.30
CA GLN A 64 -4.04 -1.18 -32.53
C GLN A 64 -4.48 -2.40 -33.38
N ILE A 65 -3.74 -3.51 -33.30
CA ILE A 65 -4.01 -4.69 -34.11
C ILE A 65 -5.35 -5.29 -33.68
N ALA A 66 -6.30 -5.38 -34.61
CA ALA A 66 -7.64 -5.93 -34.34
C ALA A 66 -7.75 -7.43 -34.66
N GLU A 67 -6.91 -7.95 -35.53
CA GLU A 67 -6.98 -9.34 -35.99
C GLU A 67 -5.58 -9.96 -36.12
N ILE A 68 -5.48 -11.23 -35.72
CA ILE A 68 -4.30 -12.06 -35.98
C ILE A 68 -4.47 -12.70 -37.35
N SER A 69 -3.77 -12.19 -38.36
CA SER A 69 -3.85 -12.74 -39.72
C SER A 69 -3.56 -14.25 -39.76
N ALA A 70 -4.31 -14.98 -40.60
CA ALA A 70 -4.08 -16.40 -40.83
C ALA A 70 -2.69 -16.73 -41.39
N ASP A 71 -1.99 -15.74 -41.96
CA ASP A 71 -0.62 -15.88 -42.45
C ASP A 71 0.44 -15.93 -41.35
N ILE A 72 0.08 -15.69 -40.08
CA ILE A 72 0.99 -15.88 -38.95
C ILE A 72 1.59 -17.29 -38.94
N LYS A 73 0.86 -18.29 -39.45
CA LYS A 73 1.31 -19.67 -39.63
C LYS A 73 2.59 -19.81 -40.45
N GLN A 74 2.98 -18.81 -41.24
CA GLN A 74 4.22 -18.86 -42.02
C GLN A 74 5.48 -18.76 -41.15
N LEU A 75 5.37 -18.22 -39.92
CA LEU A 75 6.48 -18.02 -38.98
C LEU A 75 6.73 -19.26 -38.10
N GLN A 76 7.02 -20.40 -38.71
CA GLN A 76 7.12 -21.71 -38.05
C GLN A 76 8.20 -21.81 -36.95
N ASN A 77 9.21 -20.93 -36.98
CA ASN A 77 10.28 -20.88 -36.00
C ASN A 77 9.95 -20.03 -34.76
N LEU A 78 8.77 -19.42 -34.73
CA LEU A 78 8.41 -18.48 -33.67
C LEU A 78 8.27 -19.19 -32.33
N SER A 79 9.10 -18.77 -31.38
CA SER A 79 9.13 -19.25 -29.99
C SER A 79 8.42 -18.31 -29.03
N ILE A 80 8.39 -17.00 -29.30
CA ILE A 80 7.70 -16.01 -28.48
C ILE A 80 6.91 -15.07 -29.40
N LEU A 81 5.61 -14.95 -29.13
CA LEU A 81 4.73 -13.98 -29.75
C LEU A 81 4.13 -13.06 -28.69
N ASN A 82 4.45 -11.78 -28.77
CA ASN A 82 3.89 -10.76 -27.90
C ASN A 82 2.94 -9.84 -28.66
N LEU A 83 1.66 -9.88 -28.29
CA LEU A 83 0.55 -9.10 -28.82
C LEU A 83 -0.19 -8.33 -27.71
N PHE A 84 0.47 -8.13 -26.57
CA PHE A 84 -0.05 -7.37 -25.44
C PHE A 84 -0.58 -5.98 -25.86
N GLY A 85 -1.70 -5.54 -25.29
CA GLY A 85 -2.16 -4.13 -25.40
C GLY A 85 -2.65 -3.72 -26.80
N ASN A 86 -3.35 -4.62 -27.49
CA ASN A 86 -3.92 -4.43 -28.82
C ASN A 86 -5.47 -4.42 -28.77
N GLN A 87 -6.14 -4.61 -29.91
CA GLN A 87 -7.60 -4.61 -30.05
C GLN A 87 -8.12 -5.97 -30.54
N ILE A 88 -7.39 -7.06 -30.27
CA ILE A 88 -7.69 -8.38 -30.82
C ILE A 88 -8.96 -8.92 -30.18
N SER A 89 -9.98 -9.25 -30.98
CA SER A 89 -11.22 -9.86 -30.49
C SER A 89 -11.23 -11.38 -30.56
N GLU A 90 -10.42 -11.98 -31.44
CA GLU A 90 -10.39 -13.42 -31.65
C GLU A 90 -8.96 -13.94 -31.82
N ILE A 91 -8.67 -15.09 -31.21
CA ILE A 91 -7.43 -15.82 -31.43
C ILE A 91 -7.59 -16.62 -32.73
N SER A 92 -6.82 -16.27 -33.75
CA SER A 92 -6.86 -16.97 -35.03
C SER A 92 -6.51 -18.45 -34.92
N VAL A 93 -7.28 -19.31 -35.59
CA VAL A 93 -7.03 -20.76 -35.65
C VAL A 93 -5.65 -21.11 -36.20
N ALA A 94 -5.05 -20.20 -36.99
CA ALA A 94 -3.71 -20.35 -37.55
C ALA A 94 -2.61 -20.40 -36.47
N ILE A 95 -2.84 -19.85 -35.27
CA ILE A 95 -1.89 -19.93 -34.15
C ILE A 95 -1.56 -21.38 -33.82
N GLY A 96 -2.51 -22.31 -33.90
CA GLY A 96 -2.28 -23.73 -33.61
C GLY A 96 -1.19 -24.38 -34.47
N GLN A 97 -0.79 -23.76 -35.58
CA GLN A 97 0.29 -24.24 -36.45
C GLN A 97 1.70 -23.79 -36.02
N LEU A 98 1.82 -22.94 -35.00
CA LEU A 98 3.10 -22.46 -34.48
C LEU A 98 3.67 -23.42 -33.42
N GLN A 99 4.09 -24.61 -33.86
CA GLN A 99 4.49 -25.72 -32.98
C GLN A 99 5.73 -25.43 -32.10
N SER A 100 6.55 -24.44 -32.50
CA SER A 100 7.74 -23.99 -31.76
C SER A 100 7.41 -22.98 -30.64
N LEU A 101 6.15 -22.55 -30.49
CA LEU A 101 5.79 -21.47 -29.59
C LEU A 101 5.90 -21.88 -28.12
N ILE A 102 6.75 -21.17 -27.38
CA ILE A 102 7.04 -21.35 -25.95
C ILE A 102 6.28 -20.30 -25.13
N GLY A 103 6.14 -19.08 -25.66
CA GLY A 103 5.46 -17.96 -25.00
C GLY A 103 4.43 -17.28 -25.91
N LEU A 104 3.20 -17.17 -25.43
CA LEU A 104 2.12 -16.43 -26.08
C LEU A 104 1.54 -15.39 -25.12
N HIS A 105 1.68 -14.12 -25.49
CA HIS A 105 1.23 -12.99 -24.68
C HIS A 105 0.15 -12.20 -25.43
N LEU A 106 -1.08 -12.26 -24.93
CA LEU A 106 -2.30 -11.67 -25.51
C LEU A 106 -3.09 -10.84 -24.48
N ALA A 107 -2.44 -10.46 -23.39
CA ALA A 107 -3.09 -9.69 -22.33
C ALA A 107 -3.51 -8.27 -22.79
N TYR A 108 -4.56 -7.72 -22.18
CA TYR A 108 -5.15 -6.42 -22.51
C TYR A 108 -5.55 -6.32 -23.99
N ASN A 109 -6.47 -7.20 -24.39
CA ASN A 109 -7.12 -7.23 -25.70
C ASN A 109 -8.66 -7.32 -25.50
N GLN A 110 -9.41 -7.70 -26.53
CA GLN A 110 -10.86 -7.82 -26.52
C GLN A 110 -11.31 -9.28 -26.73
N ILE A 111 -10.47 -10.25 -26.37
CA ILE A 111 -10.69 -11.67 -26.66
C ILE A 111 -11.86 -12.19 -25.83
N THR A 112 -12.84 -12.82 -26.49
CA THR A 112 -14.02 -13.41 -25.83
C THR A 112 -13.90 -14.92 -25.60
N GLU A 113 -13.13 -15.62 -26.44
CA GLU A 113 -13.03 -17.08 -26.41
C GLU A 113 -11.60 -17.57 -26.65
N ILE A 114 -11.27 -18.71 -26.01
CA ILE A 114 -10.02 -19.44 -26.26
C ILE A 114 -10.35 -20.58 -27.24
N PRO A 115 -9.83 -20.57 -28.48
CA PRO A 115 -10.19 -21.57 -29.47
C PRO A 115 -9.54 -22.92 -29.17
N ALA A 116 -10.19 -24.00 -29.60
CA ALA A 116 -9.72 -25.37 -29.38
C ALA A 116 -8.29 -25.63 -29.91
N VAL A 117 -7.85 -24.87 -30.93
CA VAL A 117 -6.51 -24.99 -31.51
C VAL A 117 -5.38 -24.63 -30.54
N ILE A 118 -5.66 -23.90 -29.45
CA ILE A 118 -4.64 -23.60 -28.43
C ILE A 118 -4.05 -24.89 -27.86
N GLY A 119 -4.85 -25.95 -27.71
CA GLY A 119 -4.36 -27.26 -27.26
C GLY A 119 -3.31 -27.89 -28.18
N GLN A 120 -3.15 -27.42 -29.41
CA GLN A 120 -2.14 -27.92 -30.36
C GLN A 120 -0.73 -27.36 -30.10
N LEU A 121 -0.58 -26.32 -29.26
CA LEU A 121 0.69 -25.68 -28.96
C LEU A 121 1.50 -26.47 -27.92
N GLN A 122 1.99 -27.65 -28.30
CA GLN A 122 2.60 -28.59 -27.36
C GLN A 122 3.88 -28.07 -26.68
N SER A 123 4.58 -27.11 -27.28
CA SER A 123 5.80 -26.48 -26.71
C SER A 123 5.49 -25.33 -25.75
N LEU A 124 4.23 -24.93 -25.59
CA LEU A 124 3.87 -23.71 -24.87
C LEU A 124 4.11 -23.86 -23.37
N SER A 125 4.97 -22.99 -22.83
CA SER A 125 5.28 -22.94 -21.40
C SER A 125 4.68 -21.72 -20.69
N ARG A 126 4.37 -20.65 -21.43
CA ARG A 126 3.81 -19.41 -20.88
C ARG A 126 2.64 -18.94 -21.72
N LEU A 127 1.47 -18.87 -21.11
CA LEU A 127 0.25 -18.32 -21.73
C LEU A 127 -0.28 -17.17 -20.86
N ASN A 128 -0.38 -15.98 -21.44
CA ASN A 128 -0.95 -14.81 -20.78
C ASN A 128 -2.13 -14.24 -21.58
N LEU A 129 -3.32 -14.33 -20.99
CA LEU A 129 -4.61 -13.88 -21.54
C LEU A 129 -5.33 -12.93 -20.57
N SER A 130 -4.62 -12.33 -19.61
CA SER A 130 -5.26 -11.45 -18.62
C SER A 130 -5.80 -10.15 -19.22
N GLY A 131 -6.89 -9.61 -18.66
CA GLY A 131 -7.45 -8.34 -19.13
C GLY A 131 -8.14 -8.50 -20.49
N ASN A 132 -8.97 -9.52 -20.62
CA ASN A 132 -9.79 -9.80 -21.81
C ASN A 132 -11.26 -9.96 -21.38
N GLN A 133 -12.11 -10.49 -22.26
CA GLN A 133 -13.55 -10.70 -22.04
C GLN A 133 -13.89 -12.20 -22.06
N ILE A 134 -12.95 -13.05 -21.63
CA ILE A 134 -13.09 -14.51 -21.70
C ILE A 134 -14.09 -14.98 -20.64
N THR A 135 -15.06 -15.79 -21.05
CA THR A 135 -16.11 -16.35 -20.15
C THR A 135 -15.85 -17.79 -19.74
N GLU A 136 -15.11 -18.56 -20.53
CA GLU A 136 -14.87 -19.98 -20.30
C GLU A 136 -13.44 -20.39 -20.60
N ILE A 137 -12.94 -21.38 -19.84
CA ILE A 137 -11.67 -22.06 -20.11
C ILE A 137 -11.99 -23.37 -20.84
N PRO A 138 -11.57 -23.56 -22.10
CA PRO A 138 -11.93 -24.73 -22.87
C PRO A 138 -11.21 -25.99 -22.37
N ALA A 139 -11.85 -27.15 -22.55
CA ALA A 139 -11.28 -28.44 -22.10
C ALA A 139 -9.90 -28.76 -22.71
N VAL A 140 -9.60 -28.21 -23.89
CA VAL A 140 -8.30 -28.37 -24.56
C VAL A 140 -7.13 -27.77 -23.79
N ILE A 141 -7.37 -26.89 -22.80
CA ILE A 141 -6.29 -26.30 -22.01
C ILE A 141 -5.46 -27.39 -21.31
N GLY A 142 -6.11 -28.49 -20.89
CA GLY A 142 -5.45 -29.63 -20.25
C GLY A 142 -4.45 -30.35 -21.15
N GLN A 143 -4.46 -30.11 -22.46
CA GLN A 143 -3.51 -30.70 -23.42
C GLN A 143 -2.14 -30.00 -23.42
N LEU A 144 -2.00 -28.83 -22.78
CA LEU A 144 -0.76 -28.06 -22.73
C LEU A 144 0.19 -28.58 -21.65
N GLN A 145 0.72 -29.79 -21.85
CA GLN A 145 1.50 -30.51 -20.83
C GLN A 145 2.81 -29.81 -20.41
N ASN A 146 3.35 -28.92 -21.26
CA ASN A 146 4.57 -28.16 -20.95
C ASN A 146 4.29 -26.80 -20.30
N LEU A 147 3.03 -26.47 -20.00
CA LEU A 147 2.65 -25.16 -19.46
C LEU A 147 3.17 -24.99 -18.02
N LEU A 148 3.97 -23.93 -17.81
CA LEU A 148 4.55 -23.58 -16.52
C LEU A 148 3.83 -22.37 -15.89
N LYS A 149 3.35 -21.43 -16.71
CA LYS A 149 2.67 -20.22 -16.25
C LYS A 149 1.40 -19.98 -17.06
N LEU A 150 0.27 -19.90 -16.37
CA LEU A 150 -1.03 -19.56 -16.95
C LEU A 150 -1.61 -18.35 -16.22
N ASN A 151 -1.87 -17.28 -16.97
CA ASN A 151 -2.51 -16.08 -16.44
C ASN A 151 -3.80 -15.76 -17.23
N LEU A 152 -4.91 -15.81 -16.51
CA LEU A 152 -6.27 -15.57 -16.99
C LEU A 152 -6.99 -14.53 -16.11
N SER A 153 -6.25 -13.73 -15.34
CA SER A 153 -6.85 -12.73 -14.45
C SER A 153 -7.57 -11.61 -15.19
N ASN A 154 -8.52 -10.94 -14.54
CA ASN A 154 -9.29 -9.84 -15.12
C ASN A 154 -10.02 -10.28 -16.41
N ASN A 155 -10.88 -11.28 -16.26
CA ASN A 155 -11.76 -11.80 -17.31
C ASN A 155 -13.18 -11.97 -16.71
N GLN A 156 -14.05 -12.68 -17.41
CA GLN A 156 -15.44 -12.95 -17.00
C GLN A 156 -15.65 -14.46 -16.74
N ILE A 157 -14.61 -15.18 -16.34
CA ILE A 157 -14.64 -16.63 -16.20
C ILE A 157 -15.53 -17.03 -15.02
N THR A 158 -16.48 -17.92 -15.25
CA THR A 158 -17.44 -18.38 -14.23
C THR A 158 -17.04 -19.70 -13.56
N GLU A 159 -16.28 -20.54 -14.26
CA GLU A 159 -15.90 -21.87 -13.78
C GLU A 159 -14.47 -22.24 -14.18
N ILE A 160 -13.81 -23.03 -13.32
CA ILE A 160 -12.53 -23.68 -13.64
C ILE A 160 -12.85 -25.12 -14.07
N PRO A 161 -12.51 -25.53 -15.30
CA PRO A 161 -12.84 -26.85 -15.81
C PRO A 161 -11.98 -27.92 -15.12
N ALA A 162 -12.53 -29.12 -14.93
CA ALA A 162 -11.83 -30.22 -14.26
C ALA A 162 -10.49 -30.58 -14.94
N VAL A 163 -10.38 -30.40 -16.26
CA VAL A 163 -9.14 -30.64 -17.02
C VAL A 163 -7.96 -29.77 -16.58
N ILE A 164 -8.16 -28.70 -15.80
CA ILE A 164 -7.06 -27.89 -15.28
C ILE A 164 -6.04 -28.75 -14.52
N GLY A 165 -6.50 -29.78 -13.81
CA GLY A 165 -5.67 -30.71 -13.05
C GLY A 165 -4.69 -31.54 -13.91
N GLN A 166 -4.88 -31.56 -15.23
CA GLN A 166 -3.96 -32.23 -16.17
C GLN A 166 -2.66 -31.46 -16.40
N LEU A 167 -2.58 -30.18 -16.00
CA LEU A 167 -1.40 -29.32 -16.16
C LEU A 167 -0.35 -29.59 -15.06
N GLN A 168 0.19 -30.81 -14.98
CA GLN A 168 1.03 -31.25 -13.86
C GLN A 168 2.36 -30.48 -13.70
N ASN A 169 2.82 -29.81 -14.76
CA ASN A 169 4.04 -28.98 -14.76
C ASN A 169 3.78 -27.51 -14.39
N LEU A 170 2.51 -27.12 -14.18
CA LEU A 170 2.16 -25.74 -13.90
C LEU A 170 2.75 -25.28 -12.57
N LEU A 171 3.49 -24.17 -12.61
CA LEU A 171 4.13 -23.55 -11.45
C LEU A 171 3.33 -22.36 -10.94
N LYS A 172 2.71 -21.59 -11.84
CA LYS A 172 1.95 -20.38 -11.51
C LYS A 172 0.60 -20.37 -12.22
N LEU A 173 -0.46 -20.25 -11.43
CA LEU A 173 -1.83 -20.09 -11.93
C LEU A 173 -2.45 -18.82 -11.36
N ASN A 174 -2.83 -17.90 -12.23
CA ASN A 174 -3.54 -16.69 -11.85
C ASN A 174 -4.91 -16.60 -12.53
N LEU A 175 -5.95 -16.59 -11.70
CA LEU A 175 -7.37 -16.53 -12.04
C LEU A 175 -8.08 -15.39 -11.27
N SER A 176 -7.32 -14.42 -10.74
CA SER A 176 -7.89 -13.33 -9.95
C SER A 176 -8.81 -12.42 -10.78
N ASN A 177 -9.74 -11.71 -10.14
CA ASN A 177 -10.71 -10.80 -10.81
C ASN A 177 -11.50 -11.54 -11.90
N ASN A 178 -12.29 -12.54 -11.49
CA ASN A 178 -13.20 -13.29 -12.34
C ASN A 178 -14.54 -13.48 -11.59
N LEU A 179 -15.42 -14.32 -12.11
CA LEU A 179 -16.73 -14.64 -11.54
C LEU A 179 -16.78 -16.09 -11.03
N ILE A 180 -15.64 -16.65 -10.62
CA ILE A 180 -15.52 -18.06 -10.22
C ILE A 180 -16.19 -18.28 -8.88
N SER A 181 -17.13 -19.21 -8.80
CA SER A 181 -17.85 -19.55 -7.56
C SER A 181 -17.34 -20.79 -6.85
N LYS A 182 -16.63 -21.68 -7.56
CA LYS A 182 -16.13 -22.95 -7.02
C LYS A 182 -14.72 -23.27 -7.52
N ILE A 183 -13.92 -23.86 -6.64
CA ILE A 183 -12.64 -24.48 -6.99
C ILE A 183 -12.90 -25.98 -7.25
N PRO A 184 -12.56 -26.53 -8.42
CA PRO A 184 -12.78 -27.94 -8.72
C PRO A 184 -11.80 -28.82 -7.94
N VAL A 185 -12.24 -30.02 -7.55
CA VAL A 185 -11.38 -31.00 -6.83
C VAL A 185 -10.10 -31.35 -7.59
N SER A 186 -10.13 -31.27 -8.93
CA SER A 186 -8.96 -31.53 -9.77
C SER A 186 -7.84 -30.51 -9.60
N ILE A 187 -8.08 -29.34 -8.99
CA ILE A 187 -7.02 -28.37 -8.70
C ILE A 187 -5.89 -29.01 -7.89
N GLY A 188 -6.21 -29.95 -7.00
CA GLY A 188 -5.23 -30.69 -6.18
C GLY A 188 -4.23 -31.52 -7.00
N GLN A 189 -4.53 -31.79 -8.26
CA GLN A 189 -3.66 -32.55 -9.17
C GLN A 189 -2.48 -31.71 -9.69
N LEU A 190 -2.48 -30.38 -9.50
CA LEU A 190 -1.40 -29.47 -9.90
C LEU A 190 -0.18 -29.57 -8.96
N ARG A 191 0.46 -30.74 -8.90
CA ARG A 191 1.51 -31.08 -7.90
C ARG A 191 2.77 -30.20 -7.97
N SER A 192 2.99 -29.49 -9.08
CA SER A 192 4.14 -28.59 -9.25
C SER A 192 3.84 -27.13 -8.89
N LEU A 193 2.58 -26.81 -8.55
CA LEU A 193 2.14 -25.43 -8.35
C LEU A 193 2.82 -24.80 -7.14
N LEU A 194 3.39 -23.62 -7.34
CA LEU A 194 4.05 -22.79 -6.34
C LEU A 194 3.17 -21.60 -5.94
N GLU A 195 2.50 -21.00 -6.92
CA GLU A 195 1.69 -19.79 -6.74
C GLU A 195 0.28 -20.00 -7.32
N LEU A 196 -0.73 -19.80 -6.48
CA LEU A 196 -2.14 -19.82 -6.86
C LEU A 196 -2.81 -18.52 -6.44
N ASN A 197 -3.32 -17.77 -7.41
CA ASN A 197 -4.09 -16.56 -7.16
C ASN A 197 -5.53 -16.71 -7.66
N LEU A 198 -6.47 -16.62 -6.72
CA LEU A 198 -7.92 -16.73 -6.89
C LEU A 198 -8.65 -15.54 -6.25
N SER A 199 -7.95 -14.44 -5.95
CA SER A 199 -8.56 -13.28 -5.31
C SER A 199 -9.60 -12.59 -6.19
N TYR A 200 -10.51 -11.82 -5.58
CA TYR A 200 -11.59 -11.12 -6.28
C TYR A 200 -12.42 -12.08 -7.16
N ASN A 201 -13.03 -13.06 -6.50
CA ASN A 201 -13.95 -14.03 -7.11
C ASN A 201 -15.18 -14.19 -6.20
N GLN A 202 -16.01 -15.20 -6.46
CA GLN A 202 -17.23 -15.52 -5.71
C GLN A 202 -17.11 -16.86 -4.98
N ILE A 203 -15.90 -17.29 -4.64
CA ILE A 203 -15.63 -18.62 -4.08
C ILE A 203 -16.20 -18.72 -2.67
N THR A 204 -17.04 -19.72 -2.42
CA THR A 204 -17.65 -19.94 -1.10
C THR A 204 -16.90 -20.98 -0.25
N GLU A 205 -16.23 -21.94 -0.90
CA GLU A 205 -15.61 -23.08 -0.21
C GLU A 205 -14.26 -23.43 -0.84
N ILE A 206 -13.36 -23.94 -0.01
CA ILE A 206 -12.07 -24.50 -0.43
C ILE A 206 -12.19 -26.03 -0.39
N PRO A 207 -12.00 -26.74 -1.52
CA PRO A 207 -12.08 -28.20 -1.54
C PRO A 207 -10.93 -28.83 -0.75
N THR A 208 -11.21 -29.93 -0.06
CA THR A 208 -10.21 -30.66 0.73
C THR A 208 -9.00 -31.08 -0.09
N GLU A 209 -9.19 -31.39 -1.37
CA GLU A 209 -8.17 -31.81 -2.33
C GLU A 209 -7.11 -30.73 -2.58
N LEU A 210 -7.37 -29.47 -2.22
CA LEU A 210 -6.35 -28.42 -2.26
C LEU A 210 -5.13 -28.81 -1.40
N GLU A 211 -5.30 -29.64 -0.37
CA GLU A 211 -4.21 -30.19 0.44
C GLU A 211 -3.13 -30.92 -0.36
N GLN A 212 -3.46 -31.41 -1.56
CA GLN A 212 -2.56 -32.16 -2.43
C GLN A 212 -1.51 -31.25 -3.10
N LEU A 213 -1.70 -29.93 -3.05
CA LEU A 213 -0.76 -28.92 -3.55
C LEU A 213 0.45 -28.77 -2.62
N LYS A 214 1.25 -29.83 -2.48
CA LYS A 214 2.35 -29.89 -1.50
C LYS A 214 3.46 -28.87 -1.75
N LYS A 215 3.58 -28.29 -2.95
CA LYS A 215 4.63 -27.28 -3.26
C LYS A 215 4.15 -25.83 -3.19
N VAL A 216 2.86 -25.58 -2.94
CA VAL A 216 2.32 -24.22 -2.97
C VAL A 216 2.91 -23.42 -1.80
N SER A 217 3.53 -22.29 -2.12
CA SER A 217 4.15 -21.37 -1.17
C SER A 217 3.35 -20.07 -1.05
N GLU A 218 2.63 -19.68 -2.10
CA GLU A 218 1.80 -18.47 -2.11
C GLU A 218 0.37 -18.80 -2.58
N LEU A 219 -0.60 -18.49 -1.73
CA LEU A 219 -2.03 -18.66 -1.98
C LEU A 219 -2.75 -17.35 -1.69
N ASN A 220 -3.40 -16.79 -2.71
CA ASN A 220 -4.25 -15.62 -2.53
C ASN A 220 -5.71 -15.98 -2.79
N LEU A 221 -6.54 -15.83 -1.75
CA LEU A 221 -7.97 -16.08 -1.73
C LEU A 221 -8.76 -14.85 -1.25
N SER A 222 -8.15 -13.66 -1.18
CA SER A 222 -8.81 -12.47 -0.68
C SER A 222 -10.00 -12.04 -1.55
N ARG A 223 -10.97 -11.36 -0.94
CA ARG A 223 -12.21 -10.90 -1.58
C ARG A 223 -12.96 -12.03 -2.28
N ASN A 224 -13.32 -13.02 -1.48
CA ASN A 224 -14.20 -14.12 -1.83
C ASN A 224 -15.31 -14.21 -0.78
N GLN A 225 -16.06 -15.32 -0.77
CA GLN A 225 -17.16 -15.59 0.16
C GLN A 225 -16.84 -16.80 1.06
N ILE A 226 -15.56 -17.02 1.35
CA ILE A 226 -15.09 -18.18 2.12
C ILE A 226 -15.41 -17.99 3.59
N THR A 227 -16.03 -19.00 4.21
CA THR A 227 -16.38 -18.99 5.63
C THR A 227 -15.46 -19.85 6.50
N LYS A 228 -14.82 -20.88 5.92
CA LYS A 228 -13.97 -21.84 6.65
C LYS A 228 -12.63 -22.05 5.98
N VAL A 229 -11.56 -22.07 6.77
CA VAL A 229 -10.17 -22.17 6.26
C VAL A 229 -9.28 -23.15 7.02
N ARG A 230 -9.74 -23.67 8.17
CA ARG A 230 -8.93 -24.52 9.06
C ARG A 230 -8.20 -25.66 8.35
N VAL A 231 -8.96 -26.53 7.65
CA VAL A 231 -8.40 -27.72 6.96
C VAL A 231 -7.32 -27.32 5.96
N THR A 232 -7.57 -26.27 5.17
CA THR A 232 -6.61 -25.75 4.18
C THR A 232 -5.30 -25.31 4.84
N VAL A 233 -5.39 -24.58 5.94
CA VAL A 233 -4.22 -24.02 6.66
C VAL A 233 -3.40 -25.11 7.34
N GLU A 234 -4.06 -26.12 7.92
CA GLU A 234 -3.43 -27.27 8.58
C GLU A 234 -2.65 -28.14 7.58
N GLN A 235 -3.20 -28.34 6.38
CA GLN A 235 -2.66 -29.29 5.41
C GLN A 235 -1.59 -28.72 4.47
N LEU A 236 -1.67 -27.44 4.11
CA LEU A 236 -0.73 -26.79 3.17
C LEU A 236 0.56 -26.35 3.86
N LYS A 237 1.35 -27.28 4.38
CA LYS A 237 2.52 -27.00 5.26
C LYS A 237 3.58 -26.05 4.67
N ASN A 238 3.78 -26.08 3.35
CA ASN A 238 4.78 -25.25 2.66
C ASN A 238 4.32 -23.81 2.35
N LEU A 239 3.09 -23.47 2.71
CA LEU A 239 2.54 -22.13 2.51
C LEU A 239 3.30 -21.10 3.36
N SER A 240 3.97 -20.16 2.70
CA SER A 240 4.65 -19.02 3.31
C SER A 240 3.82 -17.74 3.28
N LYS A 241 2.96 -17.58 2.27
CA LYS A 241 2.06 -16.42 2.13
C LYS A 241 0.64 -16.89 1.89
N LEU A 242 -0.27 -16.39 2.73
CA LEU A 242 -1.71 -16.62 2.61
C LEU A 242 -2.42 -15.28 2.80
N ASP A 243 -3.20 -14.88 1.81
CA ASP A 243 -4.10 -13.73 1.93
C ASP A 243 -5.56 -14.21 1.90
N LEU A 244 -6.25 -14.00 3.01
CA LEU A 244 -7.67 -14.31 3.23
C LEU A 244 -8.51 -13.05 3.45
N SER A 245 -7.93 -11.86 3.27
CA SER A 245 -8.60 -10.60 3.59
C SER A 245 -9.93 -10.46 2.84
N PHE A 246 -10.90 -9.78 3.46
CA PHE A 246 -12.23 -9.58 2.88
C PHE A 246 -12.99 -10.88 2.54
N ASN A 247 -12.90 -11.88 3.42
CA ASN A 247 -13.77 -13.06 3.43
C ASN A 247 -14.64 -13.07 4.70
N PRO A 248 -15.88 -13.59 4.66
CA PRO A 248 -16.75 -13.75 5.83
C PRO A 248 -16.34 -14.96 6.68
N LEU A 249 -15.11 -14.97 7.19
CA LEU A 249 -14.55 -16.09 7.97
C LEU A 249 -15.31 -16.27 9.30
N GLU A 250 -15.79 -17.49 9.55
CA GLU A 250 -16.51 -17.90 10.76
C GLU A 250 -15.60 -18.63 11.75
N ASP A 251 -14.65 -19.43 11.25
CA ASP A 251 -13.74 -20.27 12.05
C ASP A 251 -12.41 -19.58 12.40
N LEU A 252 -12.24 -18.31 12.01
CA LEU A 252 -11.00 -17.56 12.22
C LEU A 252 -11.28 -16.07 12.46
N PRO A 253 -10.84 -15.50 13.58
CA PRO A 253 -10.92 -14.06 13.80
C PRO A 253 -10.14 -13.29 12.73
N LEU A 254 -10.74 -12.22 12.18
CA LEU A 254 -10.14 -11.38 11.13
C LEU A 254 -8.78 -10.80 11.56
N GLU A 255 -8.64 -10.46 12.84
CA GLU A 255 -7.42 -9.90 13.43
C GLU A 255 -6.25 -10.91 13.38
N ILE A 256 -6.56 -12.22 13.37
CA ILE A 256 -5.57 -13.28 13.19
C ILE A 256 -5.32 -13.55 11.71
N ALA A 257 -6.37 -13.50 10.88
CA ALA A 257 -6.23 -13.66 9.43
C ALA A 257 -5.31 -12.59 8.82
N GLU A 258 -5.40 -11.33 9.27
CA GLU A 258 -4.58 -10.21 8.81
C GLU A 258 -3.09 -10.34 9.24
N ARG A 259 -2.77 -11.17 10.24
CA ARG A 259 -1.40 -11.41 10.74
C ARG A 259 -0.64 -12.53 10.00
N GLY A 260 -1.28 -13.15 9.00
CA GLY A 260 -0.65 -14.12 8.12
C GLY A 260 -0.55 -15.55 8.66
N ILE A 261 -0.03 -16.46 7.82
CA ILE A 261 -0.15 -17.91 8.00
C ILE A 261 0.41 -18.46 9.33
N LYS A 262 1.50 -17.89 9.84
CA LYS A 262 2.11 -18.33 11.11
C LYS A 262 1.15 -18.10 12.28
N ALA A 263 0.53 -16.93 12.36
CA ALA A 263 -0.43 -16.59 13.41
C ALA A 263 -1.69 -17.47 13.33
N ILE A 264 -2.19 -17.71 12.12
CA ILE A 264 -3.35 -18.57 11.88
C ILE A 264 -3.08 -20.01 12.35
N ARG A 265 -1.93 -20.58 11.99
CA ARG A 265 -1.54 -21.93 12.43
C ARG A 265 -1.38 -22.02 13.95
N SER A 266 -0.73 -21.03 14.55
CA SER A 266 -0.59 -20.98 16.02
C SER A 266 -1.97 -20.96 16.69
N TYR A 267 -2.89 -20.14 16.18
CA TYR A 267 -4.26 -20.06 16.68
C TYR A 267 -4.98 -21.41 16.62
N PHE A 268 -5.03 -22.08 15.46
CA PHE A 268 -5.69 -23.38 15.35
C PHE A 268 -5.03 -24.47 16.19
N SER A 269 -3.69 -24.44 16.34
CA SER A 269 -2.97 -25.36 17.22
C SER A 269 -3.34 -25.16 18.69
N GLN A 270 -3.58 -23.92 19.13
CA GLN A 270 -4.01 -23.62 20.50
C GLN A 270 -5.45 -24.07 20.74
N GLU A 271 -6.35 -23.86 19.79
CA GLU A 271 -7.73 -24.39 19.88
C GLU A 271 -7.77 -25.91 20.05
N GLU A 272 -6.96 -26.64 19.28
CA GLU A 272 -6.90 -28.10 19.34
C GLU A 272 -6.34 -28.60 20.69
N THR A 273 -5.30 -27.94 21.18
CA THR A 273 -4.60 -28.38 22.40
C THR A 273 -5.33 -28.02 23.70
N GLU A 274 -6.09 -26.93 23.70
CA GLU A 274 -6.68 -26.37 24.92
C GLU A 274 -8.20 -26.44 24.95
N GLY A 275 -8.81 -26.73 23.79
CA GLY A 275 -10.23 -26.59 23.55
C GLY A 275 -10.65 -25.14 23.34
N VAL A 276 -11.91 -24.98 22.95
CA VAL A 276 -12.50 -23.69 22.59
C VAL A 276 -13.45 -23.16 23.66
N ASP A 277 -13.50 -21.85 23.77
CA ASP A 277 -14.59 -21.07 24.35
C ASP A 277 -15.13 -20.10 23.28
N HIS A 278 -16.22 -19.39 23.52
CA HIS A 278 -16.86 -18.54 22.51
C HIS A 278 -16.94 -17.09 22.98
N LEU A 279 -16.65 -16.16 22.07
CA LEU A 279 -16.71 -14.73 22.36
C LEU A 279 -18.16 -14.20 22.28
N TYR A 280 -18.77 -13.90 23.43
CA TYR A 280 -20.09 -13.25 23.52
C TYR A 280 -19.99 -11.80 23.97
N GLU A 281 -19.18 -11.02 23.25
CA GLU A 281 -18.91 -9.65 23.60
C GLU A 281 -18.81 -8.72 22.41
N ALA A 282 -19.37 -7.52 22.55
CA ALA A 282 -19.33 -6.49 21.52
C ALA A 282 -18.99 -5.10 22.09
N LYS A 283 -18.55 -4.22 21.19
CA LYS A 283 -18.45 -2.78 21.45
C LYS A 283 -19.70 -2.06 20.95
N LEU A 284 -20.24 -1.16 21.76
CA LEU A 284 -21.27 -0.20 21.38
C LEU A 284 -20.69 1.22 21.48
N LEU A 285 -20.55 1.92 20.35
CA LEU A 285 -20.02 3.28 20.32
C LEU A 285 -21.18 4.27 20.21
N ILE A 286 -21.32 5.15 21.20
CA ILE A 286 -22.34 6.19 21.23
C ILE A 286 -21.70 7.50 20.75
N LEU A 287 -22.19 7.98 19.60
CA LEU A 287 -21.69 9.18 18.93
C LEU A 287 -22.80 10.21 18.79
N GLY A 288 -22.43 11.45 18.47
CA GLY A 288 -23.38 12.54 18.29
C GLY A 288 -22.91 13.85 18.90
N GLU A 289 -23.71 14.89 18.69
CA GLU A 289 -23.36 16.27 19.02
C GLU A 289 -23.16 16.51 20.52
N PRO A 290 -22.39 17.54 20.91
CA PRO A 290 -22.38 18.01 22.30
C PRO A 290 -23.81 18.21 22.83
N GLY A 291 -24.12 17.62 23.98
CA GLY A 291 -25.44 17.74 24.61
C GLY A 291 -26.57 16.90 23.98
N ALA A 292 -26.29 16.07 22.96
CA ALA A 292 -27.32 15.25 22.31
C ALA A 292 -28.00 14.21 23.23
N GLY A 293 -27.40 13.91 24.39
CA GLY A 293 -27.90 12.94 25.37
C GLY A 293 -27.18 11.58 25.34
N LYS A 294 -25.93 11.55 24.86
CA LYS A 294 -25.10 10.34 24.76
C LYS A 294 -24.88 9.66 26.10
N THR A 295 -24.40 10.41 27.09
CA THR A 295 -24.19 9.95 28.47
C THR A 295 -25.50 9.48 29.12
N THR A 296 -26.59 10.22 28.88
CA THR A 296 -27.93 9.82 29.34
C THR A 296 -28.35 8.48 28.74
N LEU A 297 -28.11 8.27 27.43
CA LEU A 297 -28.38 7.00 26.77
C LEU A 297 -27.52 5.87 27.35
N ALA A 298 -26.21 6.09 27.50
CA ALA A 298 -25.27 5.11 28.04
C ALA A 298 -25.68 4.63 29.44
N LYS A 299 -26.00 5.57 30.35
CA LYS A 299 -26.47 5.28 31.70
C LYS A 299 -27.85 4.60 31.70
N LYS A 300 -28.76 4.98 30.79
CA LYS A 300 -30.09 4.34 30.67
C LYS A 300 -30.06 2.93 30.10
N ILE A 301 -29.04 2.59 29.31
CA ILE A 301 -28.81 1.21 28.87
C ILE A 301 -28.39 0.35 30.06
N GLN A 302 -27.53 0.89 30.94
CA GLN A 302 -27.10 0.20 32.16
C GLN A 302 -28.22 0.08 33.21
N ASP A 303 -28.92 1.18 33.48
CA ASP A 303 -30.05 1.25 34.40
C ASP A 303 -31.19 2.06 33.78
N SER A 304 -32.25 1.37 33.37
CA SER A 304 -33.42 2.00 32.73
C SER A 304 -34.12 3.04 33.62
N ASN A 305 -33.93 2.97 34.95
CA ASN A 305 -34.50 3.91 35.91
C ASN A 305 -33.64 5.14 36.18
N TYR A 306 -32.44 5.23 35.58
CA TYR A 306 -31.55 6.37 35.79
C TYR A 306 -32.25 7.71 35.48
N GLN A 307 -32.16 8.65 36.42
CA GLN A 307 -32.68 10.01 36.30
C GLN A 307 -31.53 10.97 36.01
N LEU A 308 -31.77 11.94 35.13
CA LEU A 308 -30.78 12.96 34.75
C LEU A 308 -30.30 13.73 35.98
N GLN A 309 -28.99 13.74 36.19
CA GLN A 309 -28.31 14.67 37.08
C GLN A 309 -27.78 15.85 36.25
N ASP A 310 -27.68 17.04 36.84
CA ASP A 310 -26.98 18.18 36.24
C ASP A 310 -25.46 17.86 36.28
N GLU A 311 -25.00 17.09 35.30
CA GLU A 311 -23.59 16.75 35.14
C GLU A 311 -22.94 17.70 34.13
N ASP A 312 -21.71 18.14 34.42
CA ASP A 312 -20.87 18.84 33.45
C ASP A 312 -20.64 17.94 32.22
N SER A 313 -20.42 18.54 31.05
CA SER A 313 -20.20 17.78 29.81
C SER A 313 -19.03 16.79 29.97
N THR A 314 -19.25 15.52 29.60
CA THR A 314 -18.24 14.45 29.62
C THR A 314 -16.94 14.91 28.95
N GLN A 315 -15.85 14.87 29.72
CA GLN A 315 -14.49 15.14 29.26
C GLN A 315 -13.86 13.79 28.89
N GLY A 316 -13.47 13.59 27.64
CA GLY A 316 -12.83 12.35 27.20
C GLY A 316 -13.80 11.23 26.80
N ILE A 317 -13.50 9.98 27.20
CA ILE A 317 -14.25 8.77 26.83
C ILE A 317 -14.56 7.97 28.09
N ASP A 318 -15.84 7.64 28.30
CA ASP A 318 -16.25 6.72 29.37
C ASP A 318 -16.60 5.34 28.81
N VAL A 319 -16.06 4.28 29.42
CA VAL A 319 -16.40 2.89 29.05
C VAL A 319 -17.26 2.27 30.14
N ILE A 320 -18.51 1.96 29.82
CA ILE A 320 -19.48 1.33 30.72
C ILE A 320 -19.71 -0.11 30.29
N GLN A 321 -19.69 -1.05 31.24
CA GLN A 321 -20.02 -2.44 30.97
C GLN A 321 -21.49 -2.72 31.24
N TYR A 322 -22.16 -3.37 30.29
CA TYR A 322 -23.54 -3.83 30.41
C TYR A 322 -23.63 -5.31 30.06
N TYR A 323 -24.46 -6.04 30.81
CA TYR A 323 -24.64 -7.48 30.66
C TYR A 323 -26.10 -7.80 30.40
N PHE A 324 -26.37 -8.73 29.48
CA PHE A 324 -27.72 -9.24 29.25
C PHE A 324 -27.70 -10.73 28.90
N PRO A 325 -28.71 -11.51 29.33
CA PRO A 325 -28.84 -12.91 28.96
C PRO A 325 -29.44 -13.05 27.55
N TYR A 326 -28.90 -13.96 26.74
CA TYR A 326 -29.46 -14.34 25.44
C TYR A 326 -29.05 -15.77 25.07
N ASN A 327 -30.01 -16.62 24.68
CA ASN A 327 -29.79 -18.03 24.31
C ASN A 327 -28.90 -18.82 25.29
N ASN A 328 -29.16 -18.75 26.61
CA ASN A 328 -28.37 -19.37 27.67
C ASN A 328 -26.93 -18.87 27.84
N HIS A 329 -26.55 -17.80 27.13
CA HIS A 329 -25.26 -17.11 27.30
C HIS A 329 -25.47 -15.76 27.97
N THR A 330 -24.46 -15.30 28.71
CA THR A 330 -24.40 -13.93 29.22
C THR A 330 -23.54 -13.12 28.26
N PHE A 331 -24.16 -12.15 27.59
CA PHE A 331 -23.47 -11.24 26.68
C PHE A 331 -22.91 -10.06 27.45
N ARG A 332 -21.70 -9.62 27.06
CA ARG A 332 -21.08 -8.40 27.57
C ARG A 332 -21.03 -7.33 26.49
N ILE A 333 -21.38 -6.10 26.84
CA ILE A 333 -21.28 -4.94 25.97
C ILE A 333 -20.36 -3.93 26.64
N ASN A 334 -19.32 -3.49 25.92
CA ASN A 334 -18.52 -2.33 26.30
C ASN A 334 -19.11 -1.11 25.60
N LEU A 335 -19.78 -0.24 26.34
CA LEU A 335 -20.38 1.00 25.86
C LEU A 335 -19.35 2.12 25.94
N TRP A 336 -18.99 2.67 24.79
CA TRP A 336 -18.07 3.80 24.68
C TRP A 336 -18.89 5.09 24.51
N ASP A 337 -18.93 5.92 25.55
CA ASP A 337 -19.52 7.25 25.52
C ASP A 337 -18.44 8.29 25.19
N PHE A 338 -18.48 8.82 23.98
CA PHE A 338 -17.52 9.81 23.52
C PHE A 338 -17.93 11.22 23.95
N GLY A 339 -17.02 11.95 24.57
CA GLY A 339 -17.19 13.38 24.85
C GLY A 339 -17.46 14.17 23.56
N GLY A 340 -18.38 15.12 23.61
CA GLY A 340 -18.85 15.86 22.43
C GLY A 340 -17.91 16.93 21.88
N GLN A 341 -16.65 17.02 22.33
CA GLN A 341 -15.79 18.16 22.04
C GLN A 341 -15.12 18.07 20.65
N GLU A 342 -15.18 19.17 19.87
CA GLU A 342 -14.73 19.25 18.47
C GLU A 342 -13.20 19.08 18.25
N ILE A 343 -12.38 19.20 19.29
CA ILE A 343 -10.90 19.18 19.16
C ILE A 343 -10.39 17.74 18.96
N TYR A 344 -11.26 16.73 19.18
CA TYR A 344 -10.87 15.33 19.40
C TYR A 344 -11.27 14.37 18.29
N HIS A 345 -11.76 14.89 17.17
CA HIS A 345 -12.16 14.03 16.06
C HIS A 345 -11.02 13.18 15.50
N SER A 346 -9.76 13.62 15.62
CA SER A 346 -8.57 12.82 15.30
C SER A 346 -8.33 11.71 16.32
N THR A 347 -8.55 11.97 17.61
CA THR A 347 -8.39 10.98 18.69
C THR A 347 -9.47 9.91 18.69
N HIS A 348 -10.71 10.24 18.29
CA HIS A 348 -11.79 9.26 18.22
C HIS A 348 -11.55 8.22 17.13
N GLN A 349 -10.86 8.57 16.04
CA GLN A 349 -10.52 7.62 14.96
C GLN A 349 -9.73 6.40 15.47
N PHE A 350 -9.04 6.54 16.60
CA PHE A 350 -8.29 5.45 17.22
C PHE A 350 -9.17 4.40 17.91
N PHE A 351 -10.41 4.76 18.28
CA PHE A 351 -11.34 3.89 19.00
C PHE A 351 -12.50 3.41 18.13
N LEU A 352 -12.76 4.11 17.01
CA LEU A 352 -13.69 3.66 15.98
C LEU A 352 -13.10 2.41 15.33
N THR A 353 -13.67 1.26 15.65
CA THR A 353 -13.16 -0.06 15.25
C THR A 353 -14.23 -0.84 14.51
N LYS A 354 -13.79 -1.75 13.63
CA LYS A 354 -14.68 -2.71 12.94
C LYS A 354 -15.46 -3.53 13.97
N ARG A 355 -16.49 -4.26 13.52
CA ARG A 355 -17.22 -5.25 14.34
C ARG A 355 -17.88 -4.63 15.59
N SER A 356 -18.23 -3.35 15.52
CA SER A 356 -18.91 -2.63 16.61
C SER A 356 -20.36 -2.33 16.24
N LEU A 357 -21.20 -2.00 17.21
CA LEU A 357 -22.48 -1.33 16.95
C LEU A 357 -22.31 0.17 17.15
N TYR A 358 -22.78 0.98 16.20
CA TYR A 358 -22.75 2.43 16.31
C TYR A 358 -24.15 2.96 16.64
N ALA A 359 -24.26 3.80 17.65
CA ALA A 359 -25.49 4.52 17.98
C ALA A 359 -25.23 6.03 17.85
N LEU A 360 -25.76 6.64 16.78
CA LEU A 360 -25.68 8.08 16.57
C LEU A 360 -26.88 8.77 17.21
N VAL A 361 -26.65 9.51 18.29
CA VAL A 361 -27.67 10.24 19.03
C VAL A 361 -27.86 11.63 18.43
N ALA A 362 -29.10 11.94 18.06
CA ALA A 362 -29.49 13.12 17.33
C ALA A 362 -30.50 13.94 18.16
N ASP A 363 -30.21 15.22 18.46
CA ASP A 363 -31.12 16.11 19.23
C ASP A 363 -31.95 17.02 18.30
N THR A 364 -32.97 17.69 18.85
CA THR A 364 -34.01 18.45 18.14
C THR A 364 -33.77 19.97 18.14
N ARG A 365 -32.64 20.45 18.66
CA ARG A 365 -32.47 21.86 19.05
C ARG A 365 -31.72 22.75 18.06
N LYS A 366 -31.10 22.23 16.99
CA LYS A 366 -30.33 23.04 16.02
C LYS A 366 -30.49 22.55 14.57
N GLU A 367 -30.26 23.46 13.62
CA GLU A 367 -29.92 23.08 12.24
C GLU A 367 -28.55 22.38 12.29
N ASP A 368 -28.57 21.05 12.34
CA ASP A 368 -27.43 20.20 12.68
C ASP A 368 -26.35 20.19 11.58
N THR A 369 -25.26 20.91 11.80
CA THR A 369 -24.06 20.80 10.96
C THR A 369 -23.20 19.59 11.32
N ASP A 370 -23.27 19.11 12.57
CA ASP A 370 -22.39 18.04 13.07
C ASP A 370 -23.01 16.63 12.96
N PHE A 371 -24.34 16.49 12.93
CA PHE A 371 -25.00 15.19 12.70
C PHE A 371 -24.53 14.51 11.41
N HIS A 372 -24.55 15.25 10.29
CA HIS A 372 -24.05 14.73 9.01
C HIS A 372 -22.55 14.46 9.04
N TYR A 373 -21.79 15.24 9.79
CA TYR A 373 -20.36 15.00 9.99
C TYR A 373 -20.13 13.63 10.67
N TRP A 374 -20.84 13.33 11.75
CA TRP A 374 -20.69 12.05 12.45
C TRP A 374 -21.13 10.85 11.60
N LEU A 375 -22.17 10.98 10.78
CA LEU A 375 -22.57 9.93 9.83
C LEU A 375 -21.43 9.60 8.85
N ASN A 376 -20.83 10.63 8.24
CA ASN A 376 -19.72 10.43 7.32
C ASN A 376 -18.47 9.86 8.02
N ILE A 377 -18.20 10.26 9.28
CA ILE A 377 -17.12 9.67 10.08
C ILE A 377 -17.35 8.18 10.35
N VAL A 378 -18.59 7.79 10.69
CA VAL A 378 -18.96 6.38 10.86
C VAL A 378 -18.78 5.65 9.53
N GLU A 379 -19.26 6.17 8.41
CA GLU A 379 -19.07 5.54 7.10
C GLU A 379 -17.58 5.33 6.78
N LEU A 380 -16.76 6.34 7.08
CA LEU A 380 -15.33 6.35 6.76
C LEU A 380 -14.52 5.34 7.60
N LEU A 381 -14.88 5.15 8.87
CA LEU A 381 -14.04 4.46 9.87
C LEU A 381 -14.64 3.17 10.43
N SER A 382 -15.94 2.93 10.27
CA SER A 382 -16.62 1.77 10.88
C SER A 382 -16.48 0.46 10.10
N ASP A 383 -15.99 0.52 8.86
CA ASP A 383 -15.86 -0.62 7.94
C ASP A 383 -17.18 -1.41 7.77
N ASN A 384 -18.29 -0.70 7.53
CA ASN A 384 -19.66 -1.25 7.40
C ASN A 384 -20.27 -1.87 8.67
N SER A 385 -19.71 -1.59 9.83
CA SER A 385 -20.35 -1.95 11.10
C SER A 385 -21.76 -1.35 11.21
N PRO A 386 -22.73 -2.07 11.80
CA PRO A 386 -24.13 -1.63 11.86
C PRO A 386 -24.28 -0.29 12.59
N LEU A 387 -25.14 0.57 12.04
CA LEU A 387 -25.44 1.90 12.57
C LEU A 387 -26.93 2.03 12.91
N LEU A 388 -27.19 2.56 14.11
CA LEU A 388 -28.51 2.98 14.58
C LEU A 388 -28.52 4.50 14.75
N ILE A 389 -29.58 5.15 14.28
CA ILE A 389 -29.83 6.57 14.57
C ILE A 389 -30.85 6.65 15.71
N VAL A 390 -30.46 7.28 16.81
CA VAL A 390 -31.32 7.50 17.98
C VAL A 390 -31.75 8.95 18.01
N LYS A 391 -32.99 9.22 17.62
CA LYS A 391 -33.59 10.56 17.69
C LYS A 391 -34.02 10.82 19.13
N ASN A 392 -33.33 11.72 19.83
CA ASN A 392 -33.68 12.13 21.18
C ASN A 392 -34.66 13.31 21.14
N GLU A 393 -35.94 12.99 21.14
CA GLU A 393 -37.09 13.91 21.07
C GLU A 393 -37.38 14.57 22.43
N LYS A 394 -36.45 15.40 22.91
CA LYS A 394 -36.62 16.17 24.15
C LYS A 394 -37.87 17.05 24.07
N HIS A 395 -38.65 17.08 25.15
CA HIS A 395 -39.92 17.81 25.23
C HIS A 395 -40.95 17.41 24.15
N ASP A 396 -40.86 16.17 23.65
CA ASP A 396 -41.74 15.61 22.61
C ASP A 396 -41.76 16.43 21.31
N ARG A 397 -40.66 17.12 21.00
CA ARG A 397 -40.43 17.69 19.69
C ARG A 397 -40.00 16.59 18.73
N HIS A 398 -40.75 16.39 17.67
CA HIS A 398 -40.41 15.40 16.65
C HIS A 398 -39.25 15.88 15.78
N ARG A 399 -38.29 14.99 15.52
CA ARG A 399 -37.23 15.21 14.54
C ARG A 399 -37.56 14.45 13.26
N GLU A 400 -37.83 15.20 12.19
CA GLU A 400 -37.94 14.63 10.85
C GLU A 400 -36.54 14.44 10.25
N LEU A 401 -36.27 13.23 9.78
CA LEU A 401 -35.07 12.88 9.03
C LEU A 401 -35.53 12.21 7.74
N ASP A 402 -34.91 12.56 6.62
CA ASP A 402 -35.15 11.84 5.36
C ASP A 402 -34.45 10.48 5.40
N GLU A 403 -35.14 9.50 5.99
CA GLU A 403 -34.62 8.14 6.15
C GLU A 403 -34.36 7.46 4.79
N ALA A 404 -35.11 7.82 3.75
CA ALA A 404 -34.93 7.25 2.42
C ALA A 404 -33.61 7.73 1.81
N ALA A 405 -33.32 9.04 1.89
CA ALA A 405 -32.04 9.59 1.45
C ALA A 405 -30.87 9.04 2.27
N LEU A 406 -31.03 8.94 3.60
CA LEU A 406 -29.99 8.40 4.48
C LEU A 406 -29.68 6.92 4.20
N ARG A 407 -30.69 6.06 3.99
CA ARG A 407 -30.46 4.65 3.63
C ARG A 407 -29.81 4.49 2.24
N GLY A 408 -30.07 5.41 1.32
CA GLY A 408 -29.41 5.43 0.01
C GLY A 408 -27.92 5.79 0.09
N GLN A 409 -27.52 6.60 1.06
CA GLN A 409 -26.12 7.01 1.27
C GLN A 409 -25.36 6.06 2.21
N PHE A 410 -25.96 5.67 3.33
CA PHE A 410 -25.34 4.89 4.39
C PHE A 410 -25.86 3.45 4.39
N THR A 411 -25.20 2.58 3.63
CA THR A 411 -25.62 1.16 3.46
C THR A 411 -25.61 0.33 4.75
N ASN A 412 -24.87 0.77 5.78
CA ASN A 412 -24.80 0.13 7.08
C ASN A 412 -25.87 0.63 8.09
N LEU A 413 -26.68 1.63 7.72
CA LEU A 413 -27.78 2.14 8.55
C LEU A 413 -28.90 1.10 8.66
N GLN A 414 -29.06 0.52 9.86
CA GLN A 414 -30.04 -0.52 10.14
C GLN A 414 -31.41 0.06 10.46
N ARG A 415 -31.49 0.97 11.45
CA ARG A 415 -32.74 1.58 11.91
C ARG A 415 -32.55 3.01 12.41
N THR A 416 -33.66 3.74 12.36
CA THR A 416 -33.84 5.06 12.98
C THR A 416 -34.93 4.93 14.03
N LEU A 417 -34.63 5.29 15.29
CA LEU A 417 -35.50 5.06 16.43
C LEU A 417 -35.77 6.38 17.15
N ALA A 418 -37.05 6.71 17.35
CA ALA A 418 -37.46 7.88 18.11
C ALA A 418 -37.57 7.55 19.60
N THR A 419 -36.87 8.31 20.42
CA THR A 419 -36.82 8.11 21.87
C THR A 419 -36.95 9.46 22.58
N ASN A 420 -37.54 9.46 23.78
CA ASN A 420 -37.44 10.59 24.68
C ASN A 420 -36.66 10.09 25.91
N LEU A 421 -35.36 10.40 25.95
CA LEU A 421 -34.49 9.90 27.02
C LEU A 421 -34.90 10.47 28.39
N ALA A 422 -35.59 11.61 28.45
CA ALA A 422 -36.07 12.17 29.72
C ALA A 422 -37.24 11.37 30.31
N THR A 423 -38.21 10.95 29.48
CA THR A 423 -39.39 10.20 29.93
C THR A 423 -39.22 8.68 29.84
N GLY A 424 -38.20 8.20 29.13
CA GLY A 424 -38.00 6.77 28.83
C GLY A 424 -38.83 6.25 27.65
N ARG A 425 -39.61 7.10 26.97
CA ARG A 425 -40.39 6.70 25.77
C ARG A 425 -39.46 6.14 24.69
N GLY A 426 -39.80 4.97 24.15
CA GLY A 426 -39.03 4.31 23.09
C GLY A 426 -37.76 3.59 23.56
N LEU A 427 -37.35 3.73 24.82
CA LEU A 427 -36.15 3.06 25.36
C LEU A 427 -36.23 1.52 25.29
N PRO A 428 -37.35 0.84 25.62
CA PRO A 428 -37.43 -0.61 25.52
C PRO A 428 -37.25 -1.15 24.10
N GLU A 429 -37.79 -0.44 23.10
CA GLU A 429 -37.62 -0.80 21.69
C GLU A 429 -36.18 -0.60 21.24
N LEU A 430 -35.54 0.51 21.65
CA LEU A 430 -34.13 0.76 21.39
C LEU A 430 -33.22 -0.31 22.00
N LEU A 431 -33.46 -0.72 23.25
CA LEU A 431 -32.68 -1.78 23.90
C LEU A 431 -32.84 -3.12 23.17
N LYS A 432 -34.06 -3.45 22.75
CA LYS A 432 -34.31 -4.67 21.96
C LYS A 432 -33.56 -4.65 20.63
N GLU A 433 -33.55 -3.51 19.94
CA GLU A 433 -32.81 -3.37 18.68
C GLU A 433 -31.30 -3.42 18.89
N ILE A 434 -30.77 -2.76 19.92
CA ILE A 434 -29.35 -2.82 20.30
C ILE A 434 -28.93 -4.27 20.55
N GLN A 435 -29.70 -5.01 21.36
CA GLN A 435 -29.44 -6.43 21.64
C GLN A 435 -29.50 -7.26 20.37
N HIS A 436 -30.51 -7.06 19.51
CA HIS A 436 -30.64 -7.75 18.23
C HIS A 436 -29.43 -7.52 17.33
N GLN A 437 -28.98 -6.27 17.16
CA GLN A 437 -27.82 -5.97 16.32
C GLN A 437 -26.54 -6.55 16.89
N ILE A 438 -26.36 -6.50 18.21
CA ILE A 438 -25.16 -7.03 18.88
C ILE A 438 -25.03 -8.52 18.69
N VAL A 439 -26.10 -9.31 18.88
CA VAL A 439 -26.02 -10.77 18.75
C VAL A 439 -25.74 -11.25 17.31
N HIS A 440 -25.97 -10.39 16.30
CA HIS A 440 -25.68 -10.67 14.89
C HIS A 440 -24.37 -10.05 14.40
N LEU A 441 -23.56 -9.46 15.28
CA LEU A 441 -22.25 -8.96 14.87
C LEU A 441 -21.35 -10.13 14.42
N PRO A 442 -20.54 -9.98 13.35
CA PRO A 442 -19.86 -11.11 12.70
C PRO A 442 -18.86 -11.91 13.56
N HIS A 443 -18.42 -11.34 14.68
CA HIS A 443 -17.43 -11.94 15.58
C HIS A 443 -18.07 -12.59 16.81
N ILE A 444 -19.36 -12.39 17.03
CA ILE A 444 -20.06 -12.99 18.15
C ILE A 444 -20.18 -14.49 17.90
N GLY A 445 -19.81 -15.27 18.92
CA GLY A 445 -19.74 -16.72 18.81
C GLY A 445 -18.50 -17.22 18.08
N THR A 446 -17.51 -16.37 17.78
CA THR A 446 -16.23 -16.87 17.27
C THR A 446 -15.56 -17.73 18.35
N ALA A 447 -15.05 -18.89 17.95
CA ALA A 447 -14.28 -19.76 18.82
C ALA A 447 -12.97 -19.06 19.23
N LEU A 448 -12.55 -19.21 20.48
CA LEU A 448 -11.27 -18.73 20.99
C LEU A 448 -10.63 -19.82 21.84
N PRO A 449 -9.29 -19.95 21.84
CA PRO A 449 -8.62 -20.87 22.75
C PRO A 449 -8.95 -20.55 24.22
N LYS A 450 -9.20 -21.57 25.03
CA LYS A 450 -9.53 -21.37 26.45
C LYS A 450 -8.45 -20.66 27.26
N THR A 451 -7.17 -20.73 26.88
CA THR A 451 -6.12 -19.91 27.54
C THR A 451 -6.31 -18.42 27.26
N TRP A 452 -6.76 -18.04 26.07
CA TRP A 452 -6.95 -16.64 25.69
C TRP A 452 -8.01 -16.01 26.59
N VAL A 453 -9.13 -16.71 26.80
CA VAL A 453 -10.19 -16.27 27.71
C VAL A 453 -9.68 -16.17 29.15
N ARG A 454 -8.92 -17.15 29.65
CA ARG A 454 -8.35 -17.12 31.01
C ARG A 454 -7.40 -15.95 31.22
N VAL A 455 -6.43 -15.75 30.31
CA VAL A 455 -5.51 -14.61 30.38
C VAL A 455 -6.28 -13.30 30.34
N ARG A 456 -7.23 -13.19 29.43
CA ARG A 456 -8.06 -12.01 29.32
C ARG A 456 -8.79 -11.70 30.63
N THR A 457 -9.46 -12.69 31.24
CA THR A 457 -10.10 -12.52 32.54
C THR A 457 -9.10 -12.07 33.60
N ALA A 458 -7.89 -12.65 33.61
CA ALA A 458 -6.84 -12.23 34.55
C ALA A 458 -6.41 -10.76 34.35
N LEU A 459 -6.25 -10.32 33.11
CA LEU A 459 -5.92 -8.92 32.79
C LEU A 459 -7.05 -7.95 33.19
N GLU A 460 -8.31 -8.35 33.03
CA GLU A 460 -9.47 -7.52 33.41
C GLU A 460 -9.66 -7.43 34.93
N THR A 461 -9.25 -8.45 35.67
CA THR A 461 -9.25 -8.41 37.14
C THR A 461 -8.08 -7.62 37.73
N GLU A 462 -7.11 -7.23 36.90
CA GLU A 462 -5.97 -6.45 37.34
C GLU A 462 -6.40 -5.01 37.68
N THR A 463 -6.02 -4.57 38.87
CA THR A 463 -6.42 -3.24 39.36
C THR A 463 -5.57 -2.11 38.78
N ARG A 464 -4.34 -2.44 38.36
CA ARG A 464 -3.37 -1.48 37.79
C ARG A 464 -3.80 -1.01 36.40
N GLU A 465 -3.40 0.23 36.08
CA GLU A 465 -3.72 0.85 34.79
C GLU A 465 -2.84 0.32 33.64
N HIS A 466 -1.62 -0.07 33.98
CA HIS A 466 -0.62 -0.62 33.08
C HIS A 466 0.26 -1.64 33.81
N ILE A 467 0.90 -2.52 33.03
CA ILE A 467 1.91 -3.48 33.48
C ILE A 467 3.07 -3.53 32.48
N SER A 468 4.22 -4.03 32.90
CA SER A 468 5.32 -4.34 31.98
C SER A 468 4.99 -5.54 31.09
N LEU A 469 5.68 -5.66 29.96
CA LEU A 469 5.60 -6.82 29.10
C LEU A 469 5.99 -8.10 29.84
N GLU A 470 7.00 -8.06 30.70
CA GLU A 470 7.44 -9.20 31.49
C GLU A 470 6.34 -9.68 32.44
N GLU A 471 5.65 -8.76 33.12
CA GLU A 471 4.50 -9.10 33.97
C GLU A 471 3.35 -9.68 33.16
N TYR A 472 3.05 -9.11 31.99
CA TYR A 472 2.07 -9.66 31.06
C TYR A 472 2.41 -11.11 30.67
N LEU A 473 3.67 -11.37 30.34
CA LEU A 473 4.14 -12.71 29.97
C LEU A 473 4.05 -13.70 31.14
N GLU A 474 4.32 -13.27 32.37
CA GLU A 474 4.13 -14.10 33.56
C GLU A 474 2.64 -14.40 33.81
N ILE A 475 1.73 -13.44 33.59
CA ILE A 475 0.28 -13.68 33.63
C ILE A 475 -0.11 -14.70 32.56
N CYS A 476 0.40 -14.57 31.34
CA CYS A 476 0.17 -15.55 30.26
C CYS A 476 0.63 -16.95 30.66
N LYS A 477 1.86 -17.05 31.18
CA LYS A 477 2.46 -18.31 31.61
C LYS A 477 1.69 -18.97 32.74
N ALA A 478 1.27 -18.19 33.74
CA ALA A 478 0.43 -18.66 34.85
C ALA A 478 -0.93 -19.21 34.38
N ASN A 479 -1.43 -18.71 33.25
CA ASN A 479 -2.71 -19.13 32.66
C ASN A 479 -2.58 -20.17 31.54
N GLY A 480 -1.37 -20.71 31.29
CA GLY A 480 -1.16 -21.87 30.43
C GLY A 480 -0.39 -21.61 29.12
N PHE A 481 0.02 -20.38 28.83
CA PHE A 481 0.87 -20.11 27.66
C PHE A 481 2.26 -20.70 27.83
N LYS A 482 2.77 -21.33 26.78
CA LYS A 482 4.09 -21.98 26.77
C LYS A 482 5.17 -21.14 26.09
N THR A 483 4.78 -20.34 25.10
CA THR A 483 5.72 -19.58 24.28
C THR A 483 5.46 -18.08 24.40
N ARG A 484 6.52 -17.28 24.30
CA ARG A 484 6.43 -15.82 24.27
C ARG A 484 5.68 -15.33 23.04
N GLN A 485 5.86 -16.01 21.89
CA GLN A 485 5.26 -15.60 20.62
C GLN A 485 3.73 -15.72 20.65
N ASP A 486 3.20 -16.80 21.22
CA ASP A 486 1.75 -16.99 21.33
C ASP A 486 1.12 -15.95 22.28
N ALA A 487 1.81 -15.62 23.37
CA ALA A 487 1.37 -14.57 24.28
C ALA A 487 1.38 -13.19 23.59
N LEU A 488 2.42 -12.88 22.81
CA LEU A 488 2.47 -11.64 22.02
C LEU A 488 1.36 -11.59 20.97
N GLN A 489 1.04 -12.70 20.32
CA GLN A 489 -0.11 -12.81 19.41
C GLN A 489 -1.41 -12.47 20.12
N LEU A 490 -1.66 -13.03 21.32
CA LEU A 490 -2.83 -12.69 22.12
C LEU A 490 -2.85 -11.19 22.48
N SER A 491 -1.73 -10.63 22.94
CA SER A 491 -1.70 -9.21 23.32
C SER A 491 -2.06 -8.29 22.14
N GLY A 492 -1.65 -8.66 20.92
CA GLY A 492 -2.00 -7.95 19.72
C GLY A 492 -3.49 -8.11 19.37
N TYR A 493 -4.01 -9.33 19.48
CA TYR A 493 -5.45 -9.57 19.31
C TYR A 493 -6.30 -8.75 20.29
N LEU A 494 -5.90 -8.70 21.57
CA LEU A 494 -6.57 -7.90 22.60
C LEU A 494 -6.42 -6.39 22.35
N HIS A 495 -5.32 -5.96 21.74
CA HIS A 495 -5.12 -4.58 21.28
C HIS A 495 -6.11 -4.22 20.18
N ASP A 496 -6.26 -5.08 19.16
CA ASP A 496 -7.19 -4.85 18.05
C ASP A 496 -8.65 -4.86 18.54
N LEU A 497 -8.96 -5.70 19.54
CA LEU A 497 -10.23 -5.69 20.26
C LEU A 497 -10.37 -4.52 21.24
N GLY A 498 -9.39 -3.64 21.41
CA GLY A 498 -9.43 -2.50 22.34
C GLY A 498 -9.65 -2.89 23.79
N VAL A 499 -9.29 -4.12 24.18
CA VAL A 499 -9.32 -4.59 25.58
C VAL A 499 -8.15 -3.99 26.35
N CYS A 500 -6.98 -3.93 25.72
CA CYS A 500 -5.78 -3.27 26.23
C CYS A 500 -5.09 -2.50 25.10
N LEU A 501 -4.06 -1.70 25.39
CA LEU A 501 -3.18 -1.12 24.36
C LEU A 501 -1.79 -1.71 24.50
N HIS A 502 -1.29 -2.34 23.43
CA HIS A 502 0.06 -2.87 23.37
C HIS A 502 0.64 -2.68 21.97
N PHE A 503 1.59 -1.74 21.86
CA PHE A 503 2.19 -1.33 20.59
C PHE A 503 3.51 -2.07 20.35
N GLN A 504 3.41 -3.29 19.84
CA GLN A 504 4.56 -4.21 19.69
C GLN A 504 5.65 -3.70 18.74
N ASP A 505 5.28 -2.88 17.75
CA ASP A 505 6.20 -2.36 16.73
C ASP A 505 6.96 -1.09 17.17
N ASP A 506 6.63 -0.52 18.34
CA ASP A 506 7.30 0.68 18.84
C ASP A 506 8.39 0.30 19.87
N PRO A 507 9.66 0.72 19.69
CA PRO A 507 10.76 0.34 20.56
C PRO A 507 10.57 0.68 22.05
N LEU A 508 9.86 1.77 22.35
CA LEU A 508 9.59 2.21 23.71
C LEU A 508 8.31 1.56 24.23
N LEU A 509 7.21 1.64 23.45
CA LEU A 509 5.90 1.18 23.92
C LEU A 509 5.75 -0.33 23.98
N LYS A 510 6.55 -1.10 23.23
CA LYS A 510 6.51 -2.58 23.27
C LYS A 510 6.85 -3.17 24.64
N ARG A 511 7.37 -2.37 25.57
CA ARG A 511 7.75 -2.80 26.92
C ARG A 511 6.61 -2.68 27.92
N SER A 512 5.51 -2.05 27.53
CA SER A 512 4.40 -1.72 28.42
C SER A 512 3.06 -2.12 27.80
N VAL A 513 2.19 -2.69 28.62
CA VAL A 513 0.82 -3.05 28.25
C VAL A 513 -0.12 -2.16 29.06
N VAL A 514 -0.85 -1.28 28.40
CA VAL A 514 -1.88 -0.44 29.04
C VAL A 514 -3.15 -1.26 29.16
N LEU A 515 -3.49 -1.67 30.38
CA LEU A 515 -4.63 -2.55 30.65
C LEU A 515 -5.96 -1.81 30.59
N LYS A 516 -5.97 -0.51 30.90
CA LYS A 516 -7.18 0.34 30.84
C LYS A 516 -7.01 1.41 29.76
N PRO A 517 -7.54 1.19 28.54
CA PRO A 517 -7.43 2.16 27.45
C PRO A 517 -7.94 3.57 27.83
N GLN A 518 -8.99 3.65 28.66
CA GLN A 518 -9.52 4.92 29.19
C GLN A 518 -8.46 5.75 29.93
N TRP A 519 -7.61 5.11 30.75
CA TRP A 519 -6.55 5.83 31.45
C TRP A 519 -5.54 6.46 30.49
N GLY A 520 -5.23 5.76 29.39
CA GLY A 520 -4.34 6.25 28.34
C GLY A 520 -4.96 7.41 27.57
N THR A 521 -6.26 7.35 27.27
CA THR A 521 -6.96 8.47 26.63
C THR A 521 -7.03 9.69 27.53
N ASP A 522 -7.37 9.51 28.80
CA ASP A 522 -7.46 10.58 29.78
C ASP A 522 -6.13 11.32 29.95
N ALA A 523 -5.01 10.60 29.82
CA ALA A 523 -3.69 11.21 29.81
C ALA A 523 -3.51 12.18 28.64
N VAL A 524 -3.93 11.79 27.44
CA VAL A 524 -3.86 12.63 26.23
C VAL A 524 -4.77 13.85 26.37
N TYR A 525 -6.01 13.66 26.81
CA TYR A 525 -6.97 14.76 27.06
C TYR A 525 -6.42 15.78 28.07
N LYS A 526 -5.81 15.31 29.17
CA LYS A 526 -5.18 16.19 30.18
C LYS A 526 -4.12 17.12 29.61
N VAL A 527 -3.43 16.72 28.54
CA VAL A 527 -2.45 17.59 27.85
C VAL A 527 -3.16 18.57 26.91
N LEU A 528 -4.11 18.08 26.11
CA LEU A 528 -4.78 18.88 25.08
C LEU A 528 -5.77 19.91 25.66
N ASP A 529 -6.42 19.62 26.79
CA ASP A 529 -7.31 20.54 27.52
C ASP A 529 -6.56 21.45 28.52
N ASN A 530 -5.24 21.31 28.61
CA ASN A 530 -4.48 22.08 29.57
C ASN A 530 -4.44 23.57 29.16
N LYS A 531 -4.95 24.45 30.03
CA LYS A 531 -5.03 25.90 29.77
C LYS A 531 -3.68 26.55 29.50
N THR A 532 -2.58 26.04 30.04
CA THR A 532 -1.23 26.56 29.76
C THR A 532 -0.80 26.15 28.35
N VAL A 533 -1.01 24.88 27.97
CA VAL A 533 -0.70 24.37 26.63
C VAL A 533 -1.53 25.08 25.57
N GLU A 534 -2.84 25.27 25.79
CA GLU A 534 -3.72 26.06 24.91
C GLU A 534 -3.23 27.51 24.73
N ARG A 535 -2.89 28.19 25.83
CA ARG A 535 -2.38 29.59 25.80
C ARG A 535 -1.04 29.70 25.09
N ASN A 536 -0.22 28.65 25.15
CA ASN A 536 1.06 28.56 24.45
C ASN A 536 0.91 28.00 23.03
N PHE A 537 -0.29 28.04 22.44
CA PHE A 537 -0.58 27.58 21.09
C PHE A 537 -0.16 26.12 20.83
N GLY A 538 -0.37 25.25 21.82
CA GLY A 538 -0.03 23.83 21.73
C GLY A 538 1.41 23.50 22.07
N ARG A 539 2.25 24.47 22.45
CA ARG A 539 3.64 24.21 22.88
C ARG A 539 3.70 23.76 24.34
N PHE A 540 4.41 22.67 24.60
CA PHE A 540 4.65 22.12 25.93
C PHE A 540 5.98 21.35 25.98
N ASN A 541 6.50 21.09 27.17
CA ASN A 541 7.69 20.24 27.36
C ASN A 541 7.53 19.25 28.51
N ARG A 542 8.58 18.48 28.79
CA ARG A 542 8.60 17.49 29.88
C ARG A 542 8.25 18.08 31.26
N ARG A 543 8.59 19.35 31.54
CA ARG A 543 8.22 19.99 32.83
C ARG A 543 6.73 20.23 32.93
N ASP A 544 6.10 20.66 31.83
CA ASP A 544 4.65 20.81 31.75
C ASP A 544 3.97 19.45 31.94
N LEU A 545 4.48 18.40 31.28
CA LEU A 545 3.95 17.04 31.41
C LEU A 545 4.02 16.52 32.85
N VAL A 546 5.11 16.78 33.57
CA VAL A 546 5.22 16.42 35.01
C VAL A 546 4.14 17.12 35.85
N ALA A 547 3.83 18.39 35.54
CA ALA A 547 2.79 19.13 36.25
C ALA A 547 1.36 18.68 35.87
N ILE A 548 1.13 18.34 34.61
CA ILE A 548 -0.15 17.86 34.06
C ILE A 548 -0.44 16.45 34.58
N TRP A 549 0.53 15.55 34.48
CA TRP A 549 0.47 14.15 34.89
C TRP A 549 1.04 13.94 36.30
N LYS A 550 0.70 14.84 37.22
CA LYS A 550 1.13 14.79 38.64
C LYS A 550 0.54 13.64 39.45
N HIS A 551 -0.54 13.02 38.97
CA HIS A 551 -1.21 11.95 39.70
C HIS A 551 -0.31 10.70 39.72
N PRO A 552 -0.19 9.99 40.86
CA PRO A 552 0.74 8.86 41.01
C PRO A 552 0.62 7.78 39.93
N SER A 553 -0.59 7.58 39.40
CA SER A 553 -0.84 6.60 38.33
C SER A 553 -0.14 6.90 37.00
N TYR A 554 0.34 8.13 36.75
CA TYR A 554 1.03 8.47 35.50
C TYR A 554 2.55 8.58 35.64
N LEU A 555 3.09 8.65 36.87
CA LEU A 555 4.48 9.02 37.11
C LEU A 555 5.49 8.08 36.44
N GLN A 556 5.15 6.80 36.30
CA GLN A 556 6.03 5.77 35.72
C GLN A 556 5.84 5.58 34.21
N MET A 557 4.93 6.33 33.57
CA MET A 557 4.54 6.13 32.18
C MET A 557 4.58 7.42 31.34
N GLN A 558 5.19 8.50 31.84
CA GLN A 558 5.13 9.80 31.17
C GLN A 558 5.79 9.77 29.78
N ASP A 559 6.92 9.06 29.64
CA ASP A 559 7.62 8.91 28.37
C ASP A 559 6.80 8.05 27.39
N GLU A 560 6.19 6.97 27.87
CA GLU A 560 5.30 6.10 27.10
C GLU A 560 4.04 6.84 26.66
N LEU A 561 3.41 7.63 27.53
CA LEU A 561 2.22 8.42 27.20
C LEU A 561 2.53 9.52 26.18
N LEU A 562 3.69 10.17 26.29
CA LEU A 562 4.16 11.10 25.28
C LEU A 562 4.41 10.40 23.94
N GLN A 563 5.06 9.23 23.96
CA GLN A 563 5.31 8.45 22.76
C GLN A 563 4.01 7.93 22.13
N ILE A 564 2.98 7.62 22.93
CA ILE A 564 1.63 7.34 22.44
C ILE A 564 1.11 8.55 21.66
N MET A 565 1.21 9.77 22.20
CA MET A 565 0.78 10.99 21.49
C MET A 565 1.55 11.20 20.17
N VAL A 566 2.86 10.94 20.15
CA VAL A 566 3.70 11.05 18.95
C VAL A 566 3.33 9.98 17.92
N LYS A 567 3.20 8.71 18.32
CA LYS A 567 2.82 7.58 17.45
C LYS A 567 1.46 7.82 16.81
N PHE A 568 0.53 8.41 17.55
CA PHE A 568 -0.80 8.80 17.06
C PHE A 568 -0.82 10.13 16.30
N ARG A 569 0.33 10.74 16.00
CA ARG A 569 0.47 12.00 15.26
C ARG A 569 -0.34 13.14 15.88
N LEU A 570 -0.39 13.22 17.21
CA LEU A 570 -1.06 14.28 17.95
C LEU A 570 -0.11 15.42 18.33
N CYS A 571 1.19 15.14 18.37
CA CYS A 571 2.23 16.11 18.60
C CYS A 571 3.54 15.69 17.91
N TYR A 572 4.47 16.63 17.80
CA TYR A 572 5.83 16.39 17.35
C TYR A 572 6.83 17.14 18.23
N GLN A 573 8.05 16.61 18.33
CA GLN A 573 9.15 17.30 19.00
C GLN A 573 9.78 18.32 18.05
N ILE A 574 10.00 19.54 18.51
CA ILE A 574 10.75 20.54 17.75
C ILE A 574 12.22 20.09 17.70
N PRO A 575 12.83 19.96 16.51
CA PRO A 575 14.21 19.48 16.35
C PRO A 575 15.20 20.22 17.27
N HIS A 576 16.07 19.47 17.92
CA HIS A 576 17.12 19.96 18.83
C HIS A 576 16.62 20.69 20.10
N THR A 577 15.34 20.53 20.47
CA THR A 577 14.79 21.08 21.71
C THR A 577 14.01 20.04 22.50
N ASP A 578 13.72 20.33 23.77
CA ASP A 578 12.82 19.51 24.61
C ASP A 578 11.33 19.88 24.47
N ASP A 579 11.02 20.82 23.57
CA ASP A 579 9.66 21.31 23.35
C ASP A 579 8.93 20.49 22.29
N TYR A 580 7.63 20.33 22.51
CA TYR A 580 6.69 19.63 21.65
C TYR A 580 5.58 20.60 21.23
N ILE A 581 5.00 20.35 20.06
CA ILE A 581 3.85 21.10 19.55
C ILE A 581 2.71 20.12 19.28
N ALA A 582 1.51 20.42 19.79
CA ALA A 582 0.25 19.82 19.40
C ALA A 582 -0.44 20.68 18.32
N PRO A 583 -0.36 20.32 17.01
CA PRO A 583 -0.76 21.21 15.91
C PRO A 583 -2.23 21.64 15.92
N GLN A 584 -3.11 20.82 16.49
CA GLN A 584 -4.53 21.09 16.66
C GLN A 584 -4.82 22.31 17.55
N LEU A 585 -3.88 22.71 18.41
CA LEU A 585 -3.98 23.87 19.30
C LEU A 585 -3.26 25.11 18.75
N LEU A 586 -2.63 25.03 17.58
CA LEU A 586 -1.95 26.17 16.97
C LEU A 586 -2.92 27.31 16.65
N SER A 587 -2.37 28.51 16.47
CA SER A 587 -3.11 29.67 15.98
C SER A 587 -3.87 29.36 14.68
N VAL A 588 -5.05 29.97 14.50
CA VAL A 588 -5.80 29.89 13.23
C VAL A 588 -5.18 30.82 12.18
N SER A 589 -4.57 31.91 12.63
CA SER A 589 -3.94 32.90 11.75
C SER A 589 -2.53 32.46 11.35
N PRO A 590 -2.15 32.61 10.06
CA PRO A 590 -0.79 32.31 9.61
C PRO A 590 0.22 33.29 10.22
N PRO A 591 1.46 32.83 10.52
CA PRO A 591 2.56 33.72 10.85
C PRO A 591 3.00 34.53 9.62
N ALA A 592 3.83 35.55 9.81
CA ALA A 592 4.46 36.24 8.70
C ALA A 592 5.55 35.34 8.09
N TYR A 593 5.50 35.11 6.77
CA TYR A 593 6.53 34.37 6.03
C TYR A 593 6.71 34.96 4.63
N GLU A 594 7.91 34.81 4.08
CA GLU A 594 8.21 35.22 2.71
C GLU A 594 7.86 34.11 1.71
N TRP A 595 7.11 34.48 0.67
CA TRP A 595 6.71 33.57 -0.40
C TRP A 595 6.88 34.23 -1.77
N ASP A 596 7.51 33.53 -2.71
CA ASP A 596 7.55 33.97 -4.11
C ASP A 596 6.32 33.44 -4.86
N ASP A 597 5.44 34.35 -5.29
CA ASP A 597 4.28 33.99 -6.08
C ASP A 597 4.61 33.69 -7.56
N ARG A 598 5.87 33.86 -7.99
CA ARG A 598 6.29 33.64 -9.38
C ARG A 598 6.64 32.17 -9.64
N GLN A 599 6.15 31.64 -10.76
CA GLN A 599 6.50 30.31 -11.28
C GLN A 599 6.33 29.12 -10.30
N ASN A 600 5.24 29.12 -9.54
CA ASN A 600 4.92 28.02 -8.62
C ASN A 600 4.35 26.79 -9.34
N LEU A 601 4.67 25.60 -8.82
CA LEU A 601 3.81 24.44 -9.04
C LEU A 601 2.62 24.52 -8.10
N LEU A 602 1.46 24.08 -8.57
CA LEU A 602 0.20 24.14 -7.83
C LEU A 602 -0.54 22.82 -7.99
N LEU A 603 -1.02 22.28 -6.88
CA LEU A 603 -1.86 21.09 -6.84
C LEU A 603 -2.96 21.29 -5.80
N ARG A 604 -4.15 20.73 -6.05
CA ARG A 604 -5.27 20.77 -5.09
C ARG A 604 -5.83 19.38 -4.85
N PHE A 605 -6.29 19.16 -3.63
CA PHE A 605 -7.07 18.00 -3.26
C PHE A 605 -8.44 18.49 -2.82
N THR A 606 -9.50 17.94 -3.38
CA THR A 606 -10.89 18.22 -2.97
C THR A 606 -11.54 16.97 -2.45
N TYR A 607 -12.33 17.09 -1.39
CA TYR A 607 -12.95 15.96 -0.71
C TYR A 607 -14.47 16.03 -0.83
N GLU A 608 -15.11 14.88 -1.09
CA GLU A 608 -16.56 14.77 -0.95
C GLU A 608 -16.95 15.00 0.51
N PHE A 609 -16.22 14.38 1.44
CA PHE A 609 -16.26 14.66 2.86
C PHE A 609 -14.82 14.77 3.39
N MET A 610 -14.50 15.86 4.09
CA MET A 610 -13.16 16.10 4.62
C MET A 610 -13.14 15.83 6.14
N PRO A 611 -12.50 14.74 6.61
CA PRO A 611 -12.30 14.55 8.03
C PRO A 611 -11.35 15.61 8.57
N LYS A 612 -11.64 16.12 9.77
CA LYS A 612 -10.75 17.05 10.48
C LYS A 612 -9.42 16.35 10.80
N GLY A 613 -8.30 17.03 10.59
CA GLY A 613 -6.97 16.59 11.03
C GLY A 613 -6.07 15.99 9.95
N ILE A 614 -6.46 15.96 8.67
CA ILE A 614 -5.57 15.54 7.57
C ILE A 614 -4.31 16.42 7.56
N LEU A 615 -4.48 17.75 7.61
CA LEU A 615 -3.34 18.65 7.60
C LEU A 615 -2.49 18.56 8.87
N THR A 616 -3.09 18.43 10.05
CA THR A 616 -2.32 18.30 11.30
C THR A 616 -1.47 17.03 11.31
N GLN A 617 -1.96 15.93 10.73
CA GLN A 617 -1.16 14.72 10.54
C GLN A 617 -0.01 14.94 9.57
N LEU A 618 -0.20 15.72 8.49
CA LEU A 618 0.87 16.09 7.57
C LEU A 618 1.94 16.94 8.27
N ILE A 619 1.51 17.92 9.07
CA ILE A 619 2.40 18.75 9.88
C ILE A 619 3.29 17.87 10.78
N VAL A 620 2.70 16.90 11.49
CA VAL A 620 3.47 15.98 12.33
C VAL A 620 4.40 15.10 11.49
N ALA A 621 3.92 14.56 10.37
CA ALA A 621 4.72 13.68 9.51
C ALA A 621 5.93 14.41 8.91
N MET A 622 5.79 15.70 8.57
CA MET A 622 6.82 16.50 7.89
C MET A 622 7.46 17.57 8.80
N HIS A 623 7.34 17.45 10.13
CA HIS A 623 7.73 18.50 11.07
C HIS A 623 9.20 18.96 10.95
N ARG A 624 10.12 18.04 10.62
CA ARG A 624 11.55 18.35 10.45
C ARG A 624 11.81 19.37 9.34
N SER A 625 10.92 19.44 8.35
CA SER A 625 11.03 20.34 7.21
C SER A 625 10.30 21.66 7.44
N ILE A 626 9.72 21.95 8.62
CA ILE A 626 9.01 23.23 8.84
C ILE A 626 10.01 24.39 8.83
N LEU A 627 9.74 25.42 8.01
CA LEU A 627 10.56 26.63 7.92
C LEU A 627 10.72 27.28 9.30
N ASP A 628 11.97 27.38 9.74
CA ASP A 628 12.39 27.95 11.03
C ASP A 628 11.67 27.36 12.25
N GLN A 629 11.02 26.19 12.10
CA GLN A 629 10.12 25.59 13.10
C GLN A 629 9.02 26.51 13.62
N THR A 630 8.71 27.59 12.89
CA THR A 630 7.73 28.63 13.29
C THR A 630 6.68 28.89 12.23
N ALA A 631 6.94 28.56 10.97
CA ALA A 631 6.02 28.78 9.86
C ALA A 631 4.92 27.70 9.77
N VAL A 632 4.18 27.53 10.86
CA VAL A 632 3.14 26.51 11.01
C VAL A 632 1.95 27.06 11.81
N TRP A 633 0.75 26.76 11.37
CA TRP A 633 -0.50 27.16 12.01
C TRP A 633 -1.56 26.08 11.77
N ARG A 634 -2.74 26.22 12.39
CA ARG A 634 -3.74 25.15 12.41
C ARG A 634 -4.23 24.71 11.02
N SER A 635 -4.25 25.65 10.07
CA SER A 635 -4.73 25.44 8.71
C SER A 635 -3.64 25.56 7.64
N GLY A 636 -2.36 25.59 8.01
CA GLY A 636 -1.29 25.55 7.02
C GLY A 636 0.12 25.42 7.58
N VAL A 637 1.06 25.12 6.68
CA VAL A 637 2.48 24.94 6.99
C VAL A 637 3.35 25.31 5.80
N ILE A 638 4.52 25.87 6.08
CA ILE A 638 5.60 26.08 5.11
C ILE A 638 6.70 25.05 5.37
N LEU A 639 6.96 24.21 4.38
CA LEU A 639 7.97 23.16 4.40
C LEU A 639 9.14 23.52 3.51
N VAL A 640 10.37 23.15 3.88
CA VAL A 640 11.60 23.50 3.18
C VAL A 640 12.50 22.28 2.93
N ASP A 641 13.17 22.32 1.79
CA ASP A 641 14.24 21.43 1.37
C ASP A 641 15.26 22.22 0.54
N GLY A 642 16.40 22.54 1.16
CA GLY A 642 17.37 23.48 0.62
C GLY A 642 16.76 24.86 0.31
N GLU A 643 16.86 25.30 -0.94
CA GLU A 643 16.24 26.55 -1.43
C GLU A 643 14.76 26.39 -1.85
N THR A 644 14.22 25.16 -1.83
CA THR A 644 12.86 24.86 -2.29
C THR A 644 11.88 24.92 -1.12
N LYS A 645 10.76 25.64 -1.30
CA LYS A 645 9.71 25.80 -0.30
C LYS A 645 8.39 25.23 -0.81
N ALA A 646 7.63 24.57 0.07
CA ALA A 646 6.26 24.13 -0.17
C ALA A 646 5.30 24.78 0.83
N GLU A 647 4.25 25.41 0.34
CA GLU A 647 3.14 25.90 1.15
C GLU A 647 1.97 24.92 1.03
N VAL A 648 1.52 24.40 2.16
CA VAL A 648 0.34 23.52 2.23
C VAL A 648 -0.72 24.22 3.08
N ILE A 649 -1.90 24.46 2.51
CA ILE A 649 -3.00 25.16 3.18
C ILE A 649 -4.28 24.34 3.08
N GLU A 650 -4.94 24.16 4.22
CA GLU A 650 -6.28 23.59 4.33
C GLU A 650 -7.34 24.69 4.32
N THR A 651 -8.34 24.55 3.46
CA THR A 651 -9.56 25.36 3.47
C THR A 651 -10.76 24.45 3.76
N TYR A 652 -11.01 24.22 5.04
CA TYR A 652 -12.02 23.25 5.51
C TYR A 652 -13.42 23.49 4.94
N ASN A 653 -13.90 24.74 4.91
CA ASN A 653 -15.23 25.07 4.36
C ASN A 653 -15.37 24.78 2.87
N ARG A 654 -14.26 24.70 2.13
CA ARG A 654 -14.23 24.30 0.72
C ARG A 654 -13.86 22.82 0.53
N ARG A 655 -13.60 22.10 1.63
CA ARG A 655 -13.09 20.72 1.62
C ARG A 655 -11.90 20.61 0.68
N GLU A 656 -10.92 21.51 0.83
CA GLU A 656 -9.78 21.64 -0.06
C GLU A 656 -8.45 21.66 0.71
N ILE A 657 -7.45 20.92 0.23
CA ILE A 657 -6.04 21.15 0.57
C ILE A 657 -5.31 21.62 -0.68
N ARG A 658 -4.62 22.76 -0.58
CA ARG A 658 -3.83 23.35 -1.65
C ARG A 658 -2.34 23.21 -1.34
N VAL A 659 -1.58 22.71 -2.30
CA VAL A 659 -0.11 22.61 -2.24
C VAL A 659 0.51 23.52 -3.29
N ARG A 660 1.37 24.44 -2.89
CA ARG A 660 2.19 25.28 -3.78
C ARG A 660 3.66 25.01 -3.55
N VAL A 661 4.47 24.93 -4.60
CA VAL A 661 5.92 24.70 -4.47
C VAL A 661 6.71 25.69 -5.32
N ALA A 662 7.65 26.37 -4.67
CA ALA A 662 8.57 27.35 -5.24
C ALA A 662 10.02 26.86 -5.06
N GLY A 663 10.89 27.10 -6.04
CA GLY A 663 12.31 26.72 -5.96
C GLY A 663 12.80 25.90 -7.15
N ARG A 664 14.09 25.54 -7.14
CA ARG A 664 14.75 24.84 -8.24
C ARG A 664 14.24 23.41 -8.40
N ASP A 665 14.06 22.69 -7.30
CA ASP A 665 13.66 21.27 -7.28
C ASP A 665 12.18 21.05 -6.97
N LYS A 666 11.34 22.04 -7.34
CA LYS A 666 9.91 22.08 -7.01
C LYS A 666 9.10 20.84 -7.41
N LYS A 667 9.47 20.12 -8.47
CA LYS A 667 8.80 18.87 -8.89
C LYS A 667 9.04 17.73 -7.90
N ARG A 668 10.32 17.47 -7.56
CA ARG A 668 10.71 16.45 -6.60
C ARG A 668 10.08 16.73 -5.23
N TRP A 669 10.16 17.98 -4.78
CA TRP A 669 9.59 18.36 -3.48
C TRP A 669 8.06 18.24 -3.44
N LEU A 670 7.37 18.59 -4.54
CA LEU A 670 5.93 18.35 -4.67
C LEU A 670 5.57 16.86 -4.62
N ASP A 671 6.35 16.01 -5.28
CA ASP A 671 6.15 14.55 -5.23
C ASP A 671 6.32 14.00 -3.81
N ILE A 672 7.29 14.50 -3.03
CA ILE A 672 7.48 14.10 -1.62
C ILE A 672 6.30 14.53 -0.74
N VAL A 673 5.90 15.81 -0.81
CA VAL A 673 4.78 16.35 -0.02
C VAL A 673 3.47 15.63 -0.37
N THR A 674 3.23 15.39 -1.65
CA THR A 674 2.00 14.70 -2.09
C THR A 674 2.01 13.21 -1.75
N HIS A 675 3.16 12.56 -1.76
CA HIS A 675 3.31 11.17 -1.30
C HIS A 675 2.94 11.00 0.17
N GLU A 676 3.36 11.93 1.04
CA GLU A 676 2.97 11.90 2.45
C GLU A 676 1.46 12.16 2.65
N LEU A 677 0.86 13.07 1.86
CA LEU A 677 -0.60 13.24 1.83
C LEU A 677 -1.32 11.97 1.38
N ASP A 678 -0.85 11.32 0.31
CA ASP A 678 -1.44 10.08 -0.21
C ASP A 678 -1.33 8.93 0.81
N LYS A 679 -0.25 8.84 1.61
CA LYS A 679 -0.15 7.92 2.75
C LYS A 679 -1.20 8.19 3.82
N ILE A 680 -1.43 9.47 4.17
CA ILE A 680 -2.47 9.87 5.13
C ILE A 680 -3.85 9.50 4.57
N HIS A 681 -4.13 9.77 3.30
CA HIS A 681 -5.39 9.36 2.66
C HIS A 681 -5.59 7.85 2.67
N ALA A 682 -4.53 7.07 2.41
CA ALA A 682 -4.59 5.61 2.40
C ALA A 682 -4.90 5.00 3.79
N SER A 683 -4.64 5.74 4.88
CA SER A 683 -5.05 5.32 6.23
C SER A 683 -6.59 5.32 6.41
N TYR A 684 -7.32 6.04 5.56
CA TYR A 684 -8.78 6.07 5.54
C TYR A 684 -9.32 5.14 4.44
N LYS A 685 -9.86 3.98 4.83
CA LYS A 685 -10.30 2.94 3.88
C LYS A 685 -11.29 3.40 2.79
N ARG A 686 -12.15 4.37 3.11
CA ARG A 686 -13.26 4.82 2.24
C ARG A 686 -13.23 6.32 1.91
N LEU A 687 -12.07 6.98 2.06
CA LEU A 687 -11.97 8.42 1.80
C LEU A 687 -12.12 8.70 0.30
N LYS A 688 -13.15 9.46 -0.06
CA LYS A 688 -13.38 9.90 -1.43
C LYS A 688 -12.81 11.30 -1.62
N TYR A 689 -11.76 11.39 -2.44
CA TYR A 689 -11.10 12.64 -2.77
C TYR A 689 -10.65 12.67 -4.23
N GLN A 690 -10.48 13.87 -4.76
CA GLN A 690 -9.98 14.12 -6.11
C GLN A 690 -8.67 14.89 -6.02
N LYS A 691 -7.68 14.45 -6.78
CA LYS A 691 -6.44 15.17 -7.01
C LYS A 691 -6.63 16.05 -8.26
N LEU A 692 -6.45 17.35 -8.14
CA LEU A 692 -6.76 18.33 -9.19
C LEU A 692 -5.47 18.94 -9.75
N ILE A 693 -5.32 18.84 -11.07
CA ILE A 693 -4.15 19.32 -11.82
C ILE A 693 -4.48 20.64 -12.52
N PRO A 694 -3.66 21.70 -12.38
CA PRO A 694 -3.92 22.98 -13.00
C PRO A 694 -3.72 22.93 -14.52
N CYS A 695 -4.55 23.65 -15.25
CA CYS A 695 -4.39 23.87 -16.68
C CYS A 695 -3.14 24.72 -16.98
N ASN A 696 -2.33 24.31 -17.95
CA ASN A 696 -1.10 24.99 -18.35
C ASN A 696 -1.25 25.86 -19.62
N CYS A 697 -2.49 26.10 -20.08
CA CYS A 697 -2.76 26.95 -21.24
C CYS A 697 -2.27 28.39 -21.03
N SER A 698 -2.13 29.14 -22.12
CA SER A 698 -1.64 30.53 -22.14
C SER A 698 -2.39 31.44 -21.13
N THR A 699 -3.70 31.20 -20.98
CA THR A 699 -4.60 31.98 -20.11
C THR A 699 -4.54 31.51 -18.66
N CYS A 700 -4.34 30.21 -18.40
CA CYS A 700 -4.36 29.64 -17.05
C CYS A 700 -2.99 29.70 -16.36
N LYS A 701 -1.90 29.51 -17.10
CA LYS A 701 -0.53 29.46 -16.58
C LYS A 701 -0.11 30.67 -15.73
N PRO A 702 -0.49 31.94 -16.03
CA PRO A 702 -0.13 33.08 -15.19
C PRO A 702 -1.09 33.33 -14.01
N GLN A 703 -2.19 32.56 -13.89
CA GLN A 703 -3.23 32.81 -12.90
C GLN A 703 -2.95 32.09 -11.57
N GLN A 704 -3.25 32.73 -10.44
CA GLN A 704 -3.17 32.08 -9.12
C GLN A 704 -4.26 31.01 -8.90
N ASN A 705 -5.34 31.08 -9.69
CA ASN A 705 -6.45 30.14 -9.64
C ASN A 705 -6.79 29.69 -11.07
N PRO A 706 -6.00 28.81 -11.71
CA PRO A 706 -6.24 28.33 -13.07
C PRO A 706 -7.53 27.48 -13.16
N HIS A 707 -7.90 27.06 -14.37
CA HIS A 707 -8.83 25.94 -14.50
C HIS A 707 -8.14 24.66 -14.01
N PHE A 708 -8.88 23.73 -13.39
CA PHE A 708 -8.35 22.47 -12.88
C PHE A 708 -9.06 21.30 -13.52
N TYR A 709 -8.32 20.21 -13.71
CA TYR A 709 -8.84 18.93 -14.15
C TYR A 709 -8.68 17.89 -13.04
N ASP A 710 -9.68 17.02 -12.90
CA ASP A 710 -9.56 15.82 -12.07
C ASP A 710 -8.48 14.92 -12.67
N PHE A 711 -7.50 14.54 -11.86
CA PHE A 711 -6.41 13.65 -12.22
C PHE A 711 -6.92 12.30 -12.74
N GLU A 712 -7.99 11.75 -12.17
CA GLU A 712 -8.59 10.51 -12.63
C GLU A 712 -9.23 10.67 -14.02
N VAL A 713 -9.73 11.85 -14.35
CA VAL A 713 -10.21 12.16 -15.70
C VAL A 713 -9.04 12.27 -16.66
N LEU A 714 -7.96 12.97 -16.30
CA LEU A 714 -6.75 13.01 -17.11
C LEU A 714 -6.16 11.61 -17.34
N ARG A 715 -6.18 10.75 -16.31
CA ARG A 715 -5.76 9.35 -16.45
C ARG A 715 -6.67 8.57 -17.39
N ARG A 716 -8.00 8.73 -17.32
CA ARG A 716 -8.92 8.13 -18.31
C ARG A 716 -8.66 8.63 -19.71
N PHE A 717 -8.36 9.92 -19.91
CA PHE A 717 -7.95 10.42 -21.22
C PHE A 717 -6.67 9.73 -21.72
N ILE A 718 -5.71 9.45 -20.84
CA ILE A 718 -4.51 8.67 -21.18
C ILE A 718 -4.87 7.21 -21.50
N ASP A 719 -5.68 6.56 -20.66
CA ASP A 719 -6.11 5.16 -20.78
C ASP A 719 -6.92 4.95 -22.08
N ASP A 720 -7.83 5.88 -22.39
CA ASP A 720 -8.67 5.95 -23.59
C ASP A 720 -7.92 6.53 -24.80
N ARG A 721 -6.62 6.83 -24.66
CA ARG A 721 -5.73 7.33 -25.70
C ARG A 721 -6.21 8.65 -26.34
N GLN A 722 -6.88 9.51 -25.57
CA GLN A 722 -7.27 10.88 -25.92
C GLN A 722 -6.20 11.88 -25.45
N PRO A 723 -5.36 12.43 -26.36
CA PRO A 723 -4.19 13.23 -25.98
C PRO A 723 -4.50 14.66 -25.56
N HIS A 724 -5.70 15.16 -25.86
CA HIS A 724 -6.07 16.54 -25.61
C HIS A 724 -7.39 16.64 -24.86
N ILE A 725 -7.44 17.59 -23.92
CA ILE A 725 -8.66 17.98 -23.20
C ILE A 725 -8.86 19.48 -23.37
N GLN A 726 -10.10 19.93 -23.49
CA GLN A 726 -10.40 21.35 -23.66
C GLN A 726 -10.35 22.10 -22.33
N CYS A 727 -9.64 23.23 -22.31
CA CYS A 727 -9.70 24.17 -21.20
C CYS A 727 -11.04 24.90 -21.15
N GLN A 728 -11.78 24.78 -20.04
CA GLN A 728 -13.08 25.45 -19.87
C GLN A 728 -12.99 26.96 -19.62
N ARG A 729 -11.80 27.55 -19.75
CA ARG A 729 -11.59 29.01 -19.63
C ARG A 729 -11.11 29.65 -20.92
N SER A 730 -10.06 29.10 -21.53
CA SER A 730 -9.55 29.61 -22.82
C SER A 730 -10.20 28.93 -24.02
N TYR A 731 -10.92 27.82 -23.81
CA TYR A 731 -11.44 26.94 -24.85
C TYR A 731 -10.38 26.29 -25.75
N GLU A 732 -9.09 26.46 -25.41
CA GLU A 732 -7.95 25.83 -26.07
C GLU A 732 -7.86 24.34 -25.72
N MET A 733 -7.51 23.51 -26.71
CA MET A 733 -7.17 22.10 -26.47
C MET A 733 -5.77 22.03 -25.89
N VAL A 734 -5.64 21.51 -24.66
CA VAL A 734 -4.37 21.32 -23.97
C VAL A 734 -3.99 19.86 -23.95
N ASN A 735 -2.69 19.58 -24.03
CA ASN A 735 -2.18 18.22 -24.03
C ASN A 735 -2.23 17.63 -22.60
N VAL A 736 -2.91 16.50 -22.46
CA VAL A 736 -3.16 15.83 -21.16
C VAL A 736 -1.87 15.39 -20.48
N VAL A 737 -0.90 14.88 -21.25
CA VAL A 737 0.40 14.44 -20.72
C VAL A 737 1.20 15.64 -20.23
N SER A 738 1.22 16.74 -20.98
CA SER A 738 1.89 17.99 -20.59
C SER A 738 1.32 18.57 -19.28
N LEU A 739 0.01 18.48 -19.05
CA LEU A 739 -0.61 18.91 -17.79
C LEU A 739 -0.05 18.16 -16.59
N ILE A 740 0.11 16.84 -16.72
CA ILE A 740 0.64 15.99 -15.64
C ILE A 740 2.15 16.20 -15.48
N GLU A 741 2.91 16.20 -16.59
CA GLU A 741 4.36 16.40 -16.59
C GLU A 741 4.78 17.75 -16.00
N ASP A 742 3.95 18.79 -16.12
CA ASP A 742 4.24 20.10 -15.55
C ASP A 742 4.29 20.08 -14.01
N VAL A 743 3.60 19.13 -13.36
CA VAL A 743 3.48 19.05 -11.89
C VAL A 743 4.14 17.82 -11.24
N THR A 744 4.74 16.90 -12.00
CA THR A 744 5.41 15.70 -11.44
C THR A 744 6.76 15.42 -12.13
N SER A 745 7.67 14.75 -11.41
CA SER A 745 8.98 14.35 -11.92
C SER A 745 9.05 12.93 -12.47
N ASP A 746 8.09 12.06 -12.12
CA ASP A 746 8.16 10.62 -12.40
C ASP A 746 7.13 10.16 -13.44
N ARG A 747 7.58 9.95 -14.68
CA ARG A 747 6.74 9.50 -15.80
C ARG A 747 6.23 8.06 -15.60
N ALA A 748 6.91 7.23 -14.81
CA ALA A 748 6.67 5.78 -14.69
C ALA A 748 5.65 5.41 -13.59
N LYS A 749 5.41 6.29 -12.62
CA LYS A 749 4.40 6.11 -11.56
C LYS A 749 2.96 6.23 -12.06
N TRP A 750 2.70 7.09 -13.04
CA TRP A 750 1.33 7.53 -13.38
C TRP A 750 0.75 6.96 -14.67
N LEU A 751 1.60 6.45 -15.58
CA LEU A 751 1.19 5.80 -16.84
C LEU A 751 0.81 4.31 -16.64
N ARG A 752 0.70 3.83 -15.40
CA ARG A 752 0.24 2.47 -15.10
C ARG A 752 -1.29 2.44 -15.13
N PRO A 753 -1.92 1.48 -15.84
CA PRO A 753 -3.36 1.27 -15.76
C PRO A 753 -3.77 0.98 -14.31
N ARG A 754 -5.02 1.32 -13.93
CA ARG A 754 -5.63 1.10 -12.60
C ARG A 754 -5.01 -0.10 -11.85
N ASP A 755 -4.09 0.21 -10.94
CA ASP A 755 -3.90 -0.60 -9.75
C ASP A 755 -4.83 -0.01 -8.70
N ASP A 756 -5.88 -0.77 -8.35
CA ASP A 756 -6.57 -0.56 -7.09
C ASP A 756 -5.50 -0.61 -5.99
N ARG A 757 -5.43 0.48 -5.22
CA ARG A 757 -4.53 0.56 -4.07
C ARG A 757 -4.81 -0.67 -3.19
N TYR A 758 -3.71 -1.32 -2.78
CA TYR A 758 -3.59 -2.70 -2.28
C TYR A 758 -3.40 -3.79 -3.36
N SER A 759 -2.34 -3.72 -4.20
CA SER A 759 -1.82 -4.93 -4.88
C SER A 759 -0.44 -4.80 -5.57
N THR A 760 0.22 -3.64 -5.64
CA THR A 760 1.46 -3.51 -6.46
C THR A 760 2.68 -2.95 -5.76
N SER A 761 2.92 -3.40 -4.52
CA SER A 761 4.28 -3.57 -4.00
C SER A 761 4.85 -4.98 -4.25
N ALA A 762 4.09 -5.92 -4.82
CA ALA A 762 4.50 -7.33 -4.89
C ALA A 762 4.93 -7.88 -6.26
N LYS A 763 5.04 -7.06 -7.32
CA LYS A 763 5.31 -7.58 -8.69
C LYS A 763 6.74 -7.48 -9.22
N ILE A 764 7.71 -7.10 -8.38
CA ILE A 764 9.15 -7.30 -8.68
C ILE A 764 9.88 -8.08 -7.56
N ALA A 765 9.14 -8.71 -6.64
CA ALA A 765 9.72 -9.59 -5.63
C ALA A 765 9.45 -11.07 -5.95
N SER A 766 9.87 -11.56 -7.13
CA SER A 766 9.68 -12.98 -7.48
C SER A 766 10.94 -13.81 -7.62
N GLU A 767 12.10 -13.31 -7.21
CA GLU A 767 13.22 -14.16 -6.80
C GLU A 767 13.83 -13.53 -5.54
N LYS A 768 13.80 -14.25 -4.41
CA LYS A 768 14.58 -13.92 -3.20
C LYS A 768 16.06 -14.14 -3.49
N ALA A 769 16.62 -13.38 -4.42
CA ALA A 769 18.02 -13.43 -4.79
C ALA A 769 18.77 -12.31 -4.07
N VAL A 770 19.93 -12.66 -3.50
CA VAL A 770 20.87 -11.67 -2.95
C VAL A 770 21.75 -11.21 -4.11
N PHE A 771 21.68 -9.93 -4.45
CA PHE A 771 22.48 -9.35 -5.51
C PHE A 771 23.79 -8.80 -4.94
N ILE A 772 24.84 -8.82 -5.74
CA ILE A 772 26.09 -8.13 -5.39
C ILE A 772 26.49 -7.13 -6.47
N SER A 773 26.68 -5.88 -6.05
CA SER A 773 27.18 -4.79 -6.89
C SER A 773 28.64 -4.50 -6.52
N TYR A 774 29.54 -4.58 -7.51
CA TYR A 774 30.97 -4.30 -7.33
C TYR A 774 31.67 -3.95 -8.65
N ALA A 775 32.80 -3.26 -8.59
CA ALA A 775 33.60 -2.92 -9.76
C ALA A 775 34.59 -4.05 -10.13
N TRP A 776 34.42 -4.64 -11.33
CA TRP A 776 35.18 -5.83 -11.78
C TRP A 776 36.70 -5.65 -11.72
N GLY A 777 37.40 -6.71 -11.31
CA GLY A 777 38.86 -6.79 -11.25
C GLY A 777 39.49 -7.94 -12.03
N LYS A 778 40.83 -7.94 -12.07
CA LYS A 778 41.63 -9.11 -12.43
C LYS A 778 41.73 -10.02 -11.20
N ASP A 779 41.83 -11.32 -11.45
CA ASP A 779 42.02 -12.30 -10.37
C ASP A 779 43.30 -11.96 -9.57
N GLY A 780 43.18 -11.87 -8.24
CA GLY A 780 44.24 -11.44 -7.33
C GLY A 780 44.11 -10.01 -6.78
N GLU A 781 43.12 -9.23 -7.23
CA GLU A 781 42.76 -7.96 -6.57
C GLU A 781 41.84 -8.20 -5.37
N GLU A 782 42.08 -7.48 -4.26
CA GLU A 782 41.40 -7.64 -2.96
C GLU A 782 39.86 -7.69 -3.06
N ARG A 783 39.26 -6.79 -3.84
CA ARG A 783 37.80 -6.76 -4.08
C ARG A 783 37.24 -8.01 -4.75
N GLU A 784 37.99 -8.62 -5.65
CA GLU A 784 37.56 -9.84 -6.36
C GLU A 784 37.65 -11.06 -5.43
N GLU A 785 38.69 -11.09 -4.58
CA GLU A 785 38.87 -12.14 -3.57
C GLU A 785 37.77 -12.10 -2.50
N ILE A 786 37.41 -10.90 -2.00
CA ILE A 786 36.30 -10.70 -1.05
C ILE A 786 34.97 -11.19 -1.64
N VAL A 787 34.67 -10.80 -2.88
CA VAL A 787 33.43 -11.25 -3.56
C VAL A 787 33.42 -12.77 -3.72
N ASN A 788 34.54 -13.38 -4.13
CA ASN A 788 34.62 -14.84 -4.28
C ASN A 788 34.43 -15.59 -2.95
N GLN A 789 35.01 -15.09 -1.86
CA GLN A 789 34.86 -15.68 -0.53
C GLN A 789 33.42 -15.53 0.00
N LEU A 790 32.81 -14.36 -0.22
CA LEU A 790 31.42 -14.10 0.16
C LEU A 790 30.44 -15.00 -0.62
N CYS A 791 30.64 -15.16 -1.93
CA CYS A 791 29.85 -16.11 -2.73
C CYS A 791 29.96 -17.54 -2.20
N ARG A 792 31.18 -18.04 -1.94
CA ARG A 792 31.40 -19.38 -1.38
C ARG A 792 30.72 -19.55 -0.02
N SER A 793 30.82 -18.55 0.85
CA SER A 793 30.25 -18.57 2.20
C SER A 793 28.71 -18.66 2.18
N PHE A 794 28.06 -17.89 1.31
CA PHE A 794 26.60 -17.91 1.16
C PHE A 794 26.08 -19.16 0.43
N GLU A 795 26.82 -19.66 -0.56
CA GLU A 795 26.48 -20.90 -1.26
C GLU A 795 26.52 -22.13 -0.34
N GLN A 796 27.51 -22.21 0.56
CA GLN A 796 27.58 -23.27 1.57
C GLN A 796 26.37 -23.26 2.52
N ARG A 797 25.74 -22.10 2.70
CA ARG A 797 24.54 -21.90 3.52
C ARG A 797 23.23 -21.98 2.72
N GLY A 798 23.31 -22.38 1.44
CA GLY A 798 22.14 -22.62 0.60
C GLY A 798 21.52 -21.38 -0.04
N ILE A 799 22.19 -20.23 -0.01
CA ILE A 799 21.73 -18.98 -0.64
C ILE A 799 22.46 -18.77 -1.96
N LYS A 800 21.71 -18.56 -3.03
CA LYS A 800 22.25 -18.21 -4.34
C LYS A 800 22.49 -16.69 -4.41
N ILE A 801 23.75 -16.30 -4.55
CA ILE A 801 24.12 -14.90 -4.84
C ILE A 801 24.14 -14.69 -6.36
N VAL A 802 23.54 -13.60 -6.82
CA VAL A 802 23.54 -13.20 -8.22
C VAL A 802 24.56 -12.08 -8.40
N ARG A 803 25.59 -12.35 -9.23
CA ARG A 803 26.64 -11.38 -9.56
C ARG A 803 26.77 -11.16 -11.07
N ASP A 804 27.04 -9.92 -11.44
CA ASP A 804 27.08 -9.46 -12.84
C ASP A 804 28.04 -10.29 -13.72
N LYS A 805 29.23 -10.60 -13.19
CA LYS A 805 30.31 -11.32 -13.89
C LYS A 805 29.96 -12.77 -14.33
N GLU A 806 29.06 -13.45 -13.62
CA GLU A 806 28.69 -14.86 -13.89
C GLU A 806 27.33 -15.01 -14.57
N THR A 807 26.43 -14.05 -14.33
CA THR A 807 25.06 -14.04 -14.87
C THR A 807 25.03 -13.50 -16.30
N LEU A 808 25.97 -12.62 -16.66
CA LEU A 808 26.22 -12.16 -18.03
C LEU A 808 26.93 -13.23 -18.89
N LYS A 809 26.32 -14.39 -19.07
CA LYS A 809 26.67 -15.31 -20.16
C LYS A 809 25.50 -15.43 -21.13
N PHE A 810 25.65 -14.69 -22.23
CA PHE A 810 24.87 -14.71 -23.48
C PHE A 810 23.45 -14.07 -23.44
N LYS A 811 23.33 -12.91 -24.13
CA LYS A 811 22.13 -12.26 -24.71
C LYS A 811 21.23 -11.33 -23.85
N GLU A 812 21.58 -11.00 -22.61
CA GLU A 812 20.86 -9.94 -21.86
C GLU A 812 21.58 -8.58 -21.94
N SER A 813 20.81 -7.49 -21.98
CA SER A 813 21.35 -6.12 -21.97
C SER A 813 21.87 -5.80 -20.57
N ILE A 814 23.11 -5.30 -20.47
CA ILE A 814 23.72 -4.79 -19.23
C ILE A 814 22.76 -3.86 -18.47
N ARG A 815 21.94 -3.09 -19.20
CA ARG A 815 20.97 -2.17 -18.63
C ARG A 815 19.78 -2.85 -17.96
N ASP A 816 19.34 -4.00 -18.49
CA ASP A 816 18.20 -4.75 -17.94
C ASP A 816 18.63 -5.46 -16.66
N PHE A 817 19.87 -5.96 -16.60
CA PHE A 817 20.48 -6.51 -15.39
C PHE A 817 20.70 -5.42 -14.32
N MET A 818 21.18 -4.23 -14.71
CA MET A 818 21.31 -3.09 -13.78
C MET A 818 19.98 -2.62 -13.22
N GLN A 819 18.90 -2.67 -14.01
CA GLN A 819 17.54 -2.42 -13.52
C GLN A 819 17.06 -3.52 -12.58
N GLN A 820 17.40 -4.80 -12.83
CA GLN A 820 17.09 -5.90 -11.90
C GLN A 820 17.77 -5.70 -10.54
N ILE A 821 19.05 -5.29 -10.49
CA ILE A 821 19.73 -4.93 -9.24
C ILE A 821 19.00 -3.79 -8.52
N GLY A 822 18.57 -2.76 -9.27
CA GLY A 822 17.76 -1.64 -8.75
C GLY A 822 16.43 -2.08 -8.12
N HIS A 823 15.94 -3.27 -8.46
CA HIS A 823 14.74 -3.89 -7.90
C HIS A 823 15.03 -5.05 -6.91
N GLY A 824 16.31 -5.39 -6.67
CA GLY A 824 16.71 -6.47 -5.77
C GLY A 824 16.29 -6.18 -4.32
N TYR A 825 15.76 -7.19 -3.64
CA TYR A 825 15.26 -7.06 -2.25
C TYR A 825 16.42 -6.97 -1.23
N CYS A 826 17.57 -7.55 -1.56
CA CYS A 826 18.81 -7.51 -0.80
C CYS A 826 19.99 -7.32 -1.76
N VAL A 827 20.74 -6.24 -1.60
CA VAL A 827 21.90 -5.90 -2.44
C VAL A 827 23.12 -5.66 -1.56
N ILE A 828 24.16 -6.48 -1.74
CA ILE A 828 25.47 -6.31 -1.10
C ILE A 828 26.31 -5.39 -2.00
N CYS A 829 26.78 -4.26 -1.48
CA CYS A 829 27.54 -3.28 -2.26
C CYS A 829 29.00 -3.27 -1.79
N ILE A 830 29.95 -3.62 -2.67
CA ILE A 830 31.39 -3.56 -2.38
C ILE A 830 31.94 -2.21 -2.83
N ILE A 831 32.05 -1.27 -1.90
CA ILE A 831 32.39 0.13 -2.18
C ILE A 831 33.92 0.29 -2.14
N SER A 832 34.51 0.63 -3.29
CA SER A 832 35.94 0.88 -3.52
C SER A 832 36.14 2.18 -4.30
N ASP A 833 37.37 2.70 -4.39
CA ASP A 833 37.69 3.89 -5.22
C ASP A 833 37.19 3.72 -6.66
N LYS A 834 37.43 2.53 -7.21
CA LYS A 834 37.01 2.16 -8.57
C LYS A 834 35.49 2.10 -8.71
N TYR A 835 34.78 1.69 -7.66
CA TYR A 835 33.32 1.63 -7.65
C TYR A 835 32.72 3.04 -7.71
N LEU A 836 33.23 3.97 -6.89
CA LEU A 836 32.74 5.35 -6.80
C LEU A 836 33.03 6.19 -8.06
N LYS A 837 34.03 5.79 -8.85
CA LYS A 837 34.37 6.38 -10.16
C LYS A 837 33.74 5.63 -11.35
N SER A 838 33.02 4.53 -11.12
CA SER A 838 32.43 3.71 -12.17
C SER A 838 31.02 4.18 -12.52
N ARG A 839 30.81 4.59 -13.78
CA ARG A 839 29.48 4.97 -14.28
C ARG A 839 28.42 3.90 -14.08
N ASN A 840 28.78 2.63 -14.26
CA ASN A 840 27.86 1.50 -14.17
C ASN A 840 27.45 1.23 -12.72
N CYS A 841 28.42 1.17 -11.81
CA CYS A 841 28.19 0.95 -10.39
C CYS A 841 27.41 2.11 -9.76
N MET A 842 27.74 3.35 -10.13
CA MET A 842 27.03 4.53 -9.67
C MET A 842 25.62 4.62 -10.26
N PHE A 843 25.40 4.15 -11.49
CA PHE A 843 24.04 4.00 -12.05
C PHE A 843 23.21 3.00 -11.23
N GLU A 844 23.77 1.84 -10.87
CA GLU A 844 23.10 0.85 -10.00
C GLU A 844 22.71 1.45 -8.65
N LEU A 845 23.64 2.16 -7.98
CA LEU A 845 23.34 2.85 -6.73
C LEU A 845 22.22 3.86 -6.86
N VAL A 846 22.25 4.70 -7.91
CA VAL A 846 21.19 5.68 -8.19
C VAL A 846 19.85 4.97 -8.42
N GLN A 847 19.84 3.86 -9.16
CA GLN A 847 18.62 3.08 -9.38
C GLN A 847 18.09 2.47 -8.08
N ILE A 848 18.94 1.96 -7.18
CA ILE A 848 18.50 1.45 -5.88
C ILE A 848 17.91 2.59 -5.03
N ALA A 849 18.53 3.77 -5.04
CA ALA A 849 18.06 4.96 -4.30
C ALA A 849 16.71 5.48 -4.81
N GLU A 850 16.50 5.49 -6.13
CA GLU A 850 15.24 5.95 -6.75
C GLU A 850 14.02 5.07 -6.43
N HIS A 851 14.22 3.80 -6.08
CA HIS A 851 13.13 2.84 -5.84
C HIS A 851 12.63 2.78 -4.38
N GLY A 852 13.15 3.63 -3.49
CA GLY A 852 12.77 3.66 -2.08
C GLY A 852 13.42 2.54 -1.25
N GLU A 853 13.49 2.76 0.07
CA GLU A 853 14.04 1.80 1.05
C GLU A 853 15.54 1.50 0.87
N PHE A 854 16.33 2.48 0.40
CA PHE A 854 17.79 2.35 0.22
C PHE A 854 18.48 1.84 1.50
N ASN A 855 18.04 2.34 2.66
CA ASN A 855 18.59 1.95 3.96
C ASN A 855 18.25 0.51 4.38
N ASP A 856 17.15 -0.02 3.86
CA ASP A 856 16.63 -1.33 4.23
C ASP A 856 17.08 -2.44 3.28
N ARG A 857 17.63 -2.07 2.11
CA ARG A 857 17.93 -2.99 1.01
C ARG A 857 19.43 -3.17 0.74
N ILE A 858 20.26 -2.23 1.19
CA ILE A 858 21.70 -2.25 0.93
C ILE A 858 22.49 -2.74 2.15
N PHE A 859 23.44 -3.63 1.88
CA PHE A 859 24.43 -4.11 2.83
C PHE A 859 25.82 -3.69 2.34
N PRO A 860 26.34 -2.53 2.78
CA PRO A 860 27.60 -2.00 2.28
C PRO A 860 28.81 -2.68 2.93
N ILE A 861 29.78 -3.07 2.12
CA ILE A 861 31.14 -3.45 2.55
C ILE A 861 32.10 -2.42 1.96
N VAL A 862 32.69 -1.59 2.82
CA VAL A 862 33.53 -0.47 2.40
C VAL A 862 35.00 -0.90 2.44
N LEU A 863 35.68 -0.86 1.29
CA LEU A 863 37.10 -1.20 1.20
C LEU A 863 37.99 -0.02 1.63
N PRO A 864 39.18 -0.27 2.20
CA PRO A 864 40.07 0.78 2.67
C PRO A 864 40.50 1.77 1.57
N ASP A 865 40.54 1.33 0.31
CA ASP A 865 40.91 2.16 -0.83
C ASP A 865 39.85 3.20 -1.21
N SER A 866 38.58 3.02 -0.78
CA SER A 866 37.49 3.96 -1.07
C SER A 866 37.66 5.31 -0.38
N LYS A 867 38.30 5.34 0.79
CA LYS A 867 38.50 6.54 1.64
C LYS A 867 37.26 7.43 1.80
N ILE A 868 36.07 6.87 1.67
CA ILE A 868 34.82 7.64 1.58
C ILE A 868 34.45 8.37 2.88
N TYR A 869 35.03 7.96 4.01
CA TYR A 869 34.86 8.59 5.31
C TYR A 869 35.80 9.78 5.55
N ASP A 870 36.83 9.97 4.72
CA ASP A 870 37.68 11.16 4.77
C ASP A 870 37.01 12.29 3.96
N PRO A 871 36.63 13.43 4.57
CA PRO A 871 35.93 14.49 3.87
C PRO A 871 36.72 15.10 2.70
N VAL A 872 38.06 15.04 2.73
CA VAL A 872 38.93 15.59 1.69
C VAL A 872 39.00 14.62 0.52
N ASP A 873 39.28 13.34 0.77
CA ASP A 873 39.28 12.32 -0.30
C ASP A 873 37.84 12.10 -0.86
N CYS A 874 36.79 12.29 -0.06
CA CYS A 874 35.40 12.22 -0.54
C CYS A 874 35.08 13.35 -1.53
N ALA A 875 35.58 14.56 -1.28
CA ALA A 875 35.43 15.69 -2.19
C ALA A 875 36.05 15.43 -3.57
N ASP A 876 37.11 14.61 -3.64
CA ASP A 876 37.73 14.23 -4.92
C ASP A 876 36.78 13.42 -5.83
N TYR A 877 35.83 12.66 -5.27
CA TYR A 877 34.81 11.96 -6.07
C TYR A 877 33.75 12.93 -6.61
N ILE A 878 33.35 13.91 -5.82
CA ILE A 878 32.43 14.98 -6.26
C ILE A 878 33.07 15.76 -7.40
N LEU A 879 34.34 16.16 -7.22
CA LEU A 879 35.13 16.85 -8.24
C LEU A 879 35.32 16.01 -9.51
N HIS A 880 35.52 14.70 -9.37
CA HIS A 880 35.60 13.77 -10.50
C HIS A 880 34.33 13.82 -11.36
N TRP A 881 33.15 13.66 -10.74
CA TRP A 881 31.88 13.69 -11.47
C TRP A 881 31.50 15.09 -11.97
N GLU A 882 31.91 16.14 -11.28
CA GLU A 882 31.76 17.52 -11.75
C GLU A 882 32.60 17.78 -13.03
N GLU A 883 33.82 17.26 -13.08
CA GLU A 883 34.66 17.35 -14.26
C GLU A 883 34.11 16.51 -15.43
N GLU A 884 33.54 15.34 -15.18
CA GLU A 884 32.85 14.54 -16.22
C GLU A 884 31.60 15.25 -16.76
N CYS A 885 30.82 15.91 -15.89
CA CYS A 885 29.73 16.82 -16.31
C CYS A 885 30.25 17.94 -17.21
N ARG A 886 31.32 18.62 -16.79
CA ARG A 886 31.92 19.74 -17.55
C ARG A 886 32.42 19.31 -18.93
N LYS A 887 33.09 18.15 -19.02
CA LYS A 887 33.53 17.55 -20.30
C LYS A 887 32.34 17.22 -21.21
N LEU A 888 31.26 16.70 -20.64
CA LEU A 888 30.03 16.38 -21.39
C LEU A 888 29.34 17.65 -21.91
N GLU A 889 29.27 18.70 -21.09
CA GLU A 889 28.71 20.01 -21.47
C GLU A 889 29.53 20.73 -22.53
N ALA A 890 30.86 20.68 -22.44
CA ALA A 890 31.75 21.23 -23.45
C ALA A 890 31.55 20.54 -24.81
N LYS A 891 31.35 19.21 -24.82
CA LYS A 891 31.01 18.46 -26.02
C LYS A 891 29.59 18.76 -26.52
N LEU A 892 28.61 18.94 -25.64
CA LEU A 892 27.24 19.36 -25.98
C LEU A 892 27.21 20.71 -26.70
N LYS A 893 28.06 21.66 -26.30
CA LYS A 893 28.18 22.98 -26.96
C LYS A 893 28.80 22.91 -28.36
N GLN A 894 29.52 21.84 -28.70
CA GLN A 894 30.17 21.64 -30.01
C GLN A 894 29.31 20.85 -31.01
N ILE A 895 28.18 20.29 -30.58
CA ILE A 895 27.32 19.42 -31.42
C ILE A 895 26.14 20.25 -31.96
N THR A 896 26.06 20.40 -33.28
CA THR A 896 24.99 21.14 -33.99
C THR A 896 23.86 20.25 -34.54
N SER A 897 23.93 18.91 -34.37
CA SER A 897 22.91 17.96 -34.89
C SER A 897 22.01 17.36 -33.80
N SER A 898 20.72 17.16 -34.11
CA SER A 898 19.67 16.74 -33.16
C SER A 898 19.68 15.26 -32.75
N ALA A 899 20.42 14.39 -33.45
CA ALA A 899 20.31 12.92 -33.27
C ALA A 899 20.95 12.38 -31.97
N ASN A 900 21.96 13.06 -31.43
CA ASN A 900 22.67 12.62 -30.20
C ASN A 900 22.26 13.40 -28.95
N LEU A 901 21.47 14.47 -29.10
CA LEU A 901 21.08 15.36 -28.01
C LEU A 901 20.32 14.63 -26.88
N PRO A 902 19.37 13.71 -27.15
CA PRO A 902 18.63 13.02 -26.09
C PRO A 902 19.45 12.00 -25.29
N ARG A 903 20.50 11.41 -25.90
CA ARG A 903 21.42 10.49 -25.22
C ARG A 903 22.36 11.25 -24.30
N LEU A 904 22.91 12.37 -24.79
CA LEU A 904 23.81 13.23 -24.03
C LEU A 904 23.07 13.95 -22.90
N GLN A 905 21.80 14.34 -23.09
CA GLN A 905 20.95 14.87 -22.04
C GLN A 905 20.64 13.82 -20.94
N ARG A 906 20.42 12.56 -21.32
CA ARG A 906 20.28 11.45 -20.37
C ARG A 906 21.57 11.20 -19.56
N ASP A 907 22.71 11.20 -20.24
CA ASP A 907 24.01 11.02 -19.59
C ASP A 907 24.31 12.19 -18.62
N ARG A 908 23.92 13.42 -18.99
CA ARG A 908 24.04 14.59 -18.11
C ARG A 908 23.18 14.47 -16.85
N ASN A 909 21.89 14.13 -17.02
CA ASN A 909 20.99 13.96 -15.88
C ASN A 909 21.48 12.85 -14.94
N LEU A 910 22.02 11.76 -15.50
CA LEU A 910 22.63 10.70 -14.70
C LEU A 910 23.85 11.19 -13.92
N TYR A 911 24.77 11.95 -14.53
CA TYR A 911 25.95 12.44 -13.82
C TYR A 911 25.60 13.44 -12.71
N GLU A 912 24.58 14.27 -12.93
CA GLU A 912 24.02 15.15 -11.90
C GLU A 912 23.40 14.37 -10.73
N GLN A 913 22.67 13.28 -11.03
CA GLN A 913 22.12 12.37 -10.02
C GLN A 913 23.21 11.62 -9.25
N ILE A 914 24.25 11.13 -9.94
CA ILE A 914 25.40 10.47 -9.30
C ILE A 914 26.08 11.42 -8.32
N ARG A 915 26.33 12.67 -8.73
CA ARG A 915 26.91 13.69 -7.86
C ARG A 915 26.07 13.91 -6.60
N GLY A 916 24.76 14.10 -6.75
CA GLY A 916 23.86 14.29 -5.60
C GLY A 916 23.69 13.04 -4.72
N THR A 917 23.94 11.85 -5.27
CA THR A 917 23.89 10.60 -4.52
C THR A 917 25.13 10.41 -3.66
N ILE A 918 26.32 10.82 -4.13
CA ILE A 918 27.58 10.72 -3.36
C ILE A 918 27.50 11.51 -2.06
N ASP A 919 26.94 12.73 -2.10
CA ASP A 919 26.77 13.58 -0.90
C ASP A 919 25.92 12.88 0.18
N GLY A 920 24.80 12.25 -0.22
CA GLY A 920 23.93 11.52 0.72
C GLY A 920 24.47 10.15 1.14
N LEU A 921 25.40 9.57 0.36
CA LEU A 921 25.93 8.24 0.62
C LEU A 921 26.84 8.20 1.85
N VAL A 922 27.55 9.30 2.16
CA VAL A 922 28.37 9.42 3.37
C VAL A 922 27.52 9.37 4.63
N ASP A 923 26.43 10.12 4.67
CA ASP A 923 25.50 10.15 5.82
C ASP A 923 24.85 8.78 6.03
N ILE A 924 24.46 8.11 4.94
CA ILE A 924 23.87 6.77 4.99
C ILE A 924 24.87 5.72 5.51
N LEU A 925 26.12 5.77 5.04
CA LEU A 925 27.17 4.84 5.48
C LEU A 925 27.64 5.10 6.92
N GLN A 926 27.45 6.30 7.46
CA GLN A 926 27.74 6.61 8.87
C GLN A 926 26.64 6.13 9.82
N ASP A 927 25.38 6.15 9.39
CA ASP A 927 24.21 5.68 10.18
C ASP A 927 24.01 4.16 10.12
N MET A 928 24.51 3.50 9.07
CA MET A 928 24.61 2.04 9.00
C MET A 928 25.83 1.57 9.79
N ASN A 929 25.70 0.51 10.61
CA ASN A 929 26.85 -0.22 11.17
C ASN A 929 27.68 -0.82 10.01
N THR A 930 28.48 0.00 9.35
CA THR A 930 29.26 -0.33 8.17
C THR A 930 30.40 -1.25 8.59
N LEU A 931 30.37 -2.46 8.04
CA LEU A 931 31.28 -3.51 8.42
C LEU A 931 32.48 -3.49 7.48
N THR A 932 33.68 -3.38 8.04
CA THR A 932 34.92 -3.46 7.24
C THR A 932 35.16 -4.91 6.81
N PRO A 933 35.92 -5.16 5.73
CA PRO A 933 36.29 -6.52 5.31
C PRO A 933 36.87 -7.35 6.45
N GLU A 934 37.66 -6.75 7.34
CA GLU A 934 38.30 -7.44 8.47
C GLU A 934 37.29 -7.95 9.51
N MET A 935 36.19 -7.22 9.75
CA MET A 935 35.12 -7.64 10.68
C MET A 935 34.37 -8.87 10.17
N HIS A 936 34.25 -9.02 8.85
CA HIS A 936 33.57 -10.14 8.21
C HIS A 936 34.44 -11.35 7.96
N LEU A 937 35.71 -11.16 7.56
CA LEU A 937 36.62 -12.26 7.24
C LEU A 937 36.95 -13.14 8.45
N GLN A 938 36.93 -12.57 9.67
CA GLN A 938 37.15 -13.34 10.90
C GLN A 938 35.96 -14.23 11.32
N SER A 939 34.75 -13.92 10.83
CA SER A 939 33.50 -14.62 11.15
C SER A 939 32.89 -15.34 9.95
N GLU A 940 33.64 -15.52 8.86
CA GLU A 940 33.12 -16.04 7.58
C GLU A 940 31.83 -15.34 7.11
N PHE A 941 31.71 -14.03 7.34
CA PHE A 941 30.55 -13.20 7.02
C PHE A 941 29.26 -13.55 7.82
N GLU A 942 29.36 -14.19 8.98
CA GLU A 942 28.17 -14.64 9.77
C GLU A 942 27.25 -13.49 10.19
N GLN A 943 27.78 -12.34 10.62
CA GLN A 943 26.96 -11.16 10.95
C GLN A 943 26.24 -10.57 9.73
N LEU A 944 26.89 -10.58 8.56
CA LEU A 944 26.27 -10.16 7.30
C LEU A 944 25.20 -11.15 6.87
N PHE A 945 25.47 -12.44 7.04
CA PHE A 945 24.51 -13.51 6.76
C PHE A 945 23.26 -13.38 7.61
N ASP A 946 23.39 -13.18 8.93
CA ASP A 946 22.24 -13.00 9.83
C ASP A 946 21.40 -11.77 9.46
N ALA A 947 22.06 -10.64 9.14
CA ALA A 947 21.38 -9.41 8.74
C ALA A 947 20.66 -9.57 7.39
N VAL A 948 21.29 -10.25 6.42
CA VAL A 948 20.68 -10.58 5.13
C VAL A 948 19.53 -11.58 5.31
N MET A 949 19.66 -12.56 6.20
CA MET A 949 18.64 -13.58 6.46
C MET A 949 17.41 -13.00 7.17
N GLN A 950 17.62 -12.18 8.21
CA GLN A 950 16.54 -11.44 8.84
C GLN A 950 15.75 -10.64 7.79
N LYS A 951 16.45 -10.00 6.86
CA LYS A 951 15.82 -9.22 5.80
C LYS A 951 15.15 -10.05 4.70
N LEU A 952 15.64 -11.26 4.44
CA LEU A 952 14.97 -12.20 3.52
C LEU A 952 13.75 -12.88 4.17
N GLU A 953 13.65 -12.86 5.50
CA GLU A 953 12.53 -13.39 6.30
C GLU A 953 11.43 -12.35 6.59
N ASP A 954 11.79 -11.07 6.75
CA ASP A 954 10.91 -9.89 6.83
C ASP A 954 10.24 -9.56 5.48
#